data_AF-A0AA88QWW1-F1
#
_entry.id   AF-A0AA88QWW1-F1
#
_cell.length_a   1.000
_cell.length_b   1.000
_cell.length_c   1.000
_cell.angle_alpha   90.00
_cell.angle_beta   90.00
_cell.angle_gamma   90.00
#
_symmetry.space_group_name_H-M   'P 1'
#
loop_
_entity.id
_entity.type
_entity.pdbx_description
1 polymer ?
#
loop_
_entity_poly.entity_id
_entity_poly.type
_entity_poly.pdbx_seq_one_letter_code
_entity_poly.pdbx_strand_id
1 'polypeptide(L)'
;MNERIALDGEIVKGLISSLASPERRLSIAACNAILDLCTTTIGRQRLLEFSVIENIIFCFIQVPKSSAALVSLFAEDDGSETRLRIGFKEDEIVVLLLNGAVTLINTCTIEQLEKVPWRFCKSLLFFLKKLWRDVHKQMLVGTILQLSQGRQFCVSNIGTNNLAESIFRLSINAGQPTVHFNIEKVRRRFFCSGEVSFEHFLLNHWEISPLLIRSPLKAISTQDDIFSSFVQLFRSKEAVPSVLSLMLQNFTSALPISSDELDVLNFLKEVRDLLGCPMIYQQDIRVMKTQKREMHFFQKPLGSCFFEAPHFLYVDDILRCEEAYKEGYTMALRGIEFRFESVAAIADGLASLFGQPSAGVNLYLTPPNSQGLACHFDDHCVLVCQLFGTKQWTIFPPSNLRLPRLYETSDSIHDLEGGSMIVDGCKQFWLKEGDVLYIPRGFPHKACTSVDNDGSNGNAGFSLHLTLAIEVEPPFEWEGFIHVALHHWDQKNQSHDTATGSLSWSLDVAAVNLIHVAVKVLGCNDPTFRKACMVGAISLPLVTEGWLNINQRTIFKQLLTKISTESSFLDTVKSVEAAIQKHEDPFQDLKWLQHLNKKGEASEGHIRVENLFDLVNQQKDKAEVAFMDAKSRFCKEVEFEDVQQNYMVLLEKYRKARNQYKNGMVSLHCN
;
A
#
# COMPACT_ATOMS: atom_id res chain seq x y z
N MET A 1 -35.20 11.23 -20.55
CA MET A 1 -35.84 12.44 -19.99
C MET A 1 -34.90 13.15 -19.03
N ASN A 2 -34.37 12.47 -18.01
CA ASN A 2 -33.44 13.03 -17.02
C ASN A 2 -32.20 13.71 -17.62
N GLU A 3 -31.61 13.14 -18.68
CA GLU A 3 -30.47 13.78 -19.38
C GLU A 3 -30.85 15.14 -20.00
N ARG A 4 -32.06 15.26 -20.57
CA ARG A 4 -32.54 16.53 -21.14
C ARG A 4 -32.77 17.59 -20.04
N ILE A 5 -33.28 17.15 -18.89
CA ILE A 5 -33.49 18.03 -17.72
C ILE A 5 -32.13 18.47 -17.16
N ALA A 6 -31.15 17.57 -17.06
CA ALA A 6 -29.80 17.90 -16.59
C ALA A 6 -29.07 18.92 -17.48
N LEU A 7 -29.37 18.95 -18.78
CA LEU A 7 -28.79 19.92 -19.71
C LEU A 7 -29.33 21.34 -19.54
N ASP A 8 -30.48 21.50 -18.87
CA ASP A 8 -31.05 22.81 -18.53
C ASP A 8 -30.52 23.29 -17.17
N GLY A 9 -29.53 24.20 -17.23
CA GLY A 9 -28.87 24.71 -16.04
C GLY A 9 -29.78 25.50 -15.09
N GLU A 10 -30.84 26.14 -15.60
CA GLU A 10 -31.75 26.91 -14.75
C GLU A 10 -32.69 25.99 -13.97
N ILE A 11 -33.12 24.87 -14.58
CA ILE A 11 -33.85 23.83 -13.86
C ILE A 11 -32.97 23.23 -12.75
N VAL A 12 -31.71 22.91 -13.06
CA VAL A 12 -30.79 22.33 -12.05
C VAL A 12 -30.55 23.31 -10.89
N LYS A 13 -30.31 24.59 -11.16
CA LYS A 13 -30.19 25.62 -10.10
C LYS A 13 -31.48 25.76 -9.28
N GLY A 14 -32.64 25.73 -9.94
CA GLY A 14 -33.94 25.75 -9.29
C GLY A 14 -34.13 24.60 -8.30
N LEU A 15 -33.77 23.38 -8.70
CA LEU A 15 -33.79 22.19 -7.83
C LEU A 15 -32.86 22.37 -6.62
N ILE A 16 -31.63 22.86 -6.83
CA ILE A 16 -30.67 23.10 -5.75
C ILE A 16 -31.20 24.12 -4.74
N SER A 17 -31.73 25.24 -5.22
CA SER A 17 -32.30 26.28 -4.36
C SER A 17 -33.49 25.77 -3.54
N SER A 18 -34.21 24.78 -4.05
CA SER A 18 -35.38 24.17 -3.41
C SER A 18 -35.01 23.19 -2.29
N LEU A 19 -33.76 22.72 -2.22
CA LEU A 19 -33.30 21.82 -1.15
C LEU A 19 -33.45 22.47 0.23
N ALA A 20 -33.12 23.75 0.35
CA ALA A 20 -33.18 24.52 1.59
C ALA A 20 -34.57 25.16 1.84
N SER A 21 -35.61 24.72 1.11
CA SER A 21 -36.96 25.26 1.28
C SER A 21 -37.49 25.02 2.70
N PRO A 22 -38.12 26.02 3.35
CA PRO A 22 -38.81 25.82 4.62
C PRO A 22 -40.04 24.91 4.46
N GLU A 23 -40.56 24.75 3.24
CA GLU A 23 -41.65 23.82 2.96
C GLU A 23 -41.12 22.40 2.78
N ARG A 24 -41.37 21.54 3.79
CA ARG A 24 -40.89 20.15 3.84
C ARG A 24 -41.23 19.34 2.58
N ARG A 25 -42.44 19.51 2.03
CA ARG A 25 -42.87 18.80 0.82
C ARG A 25 -42.03 19.19 -0.40
N LEU A 26 -41.72 20.47 -0.55
CA LEU A 26 -40.92 20.97 -1.65
C LEU A 26 -39.46 20.48 -1.55
N SER A 27 -38.90 20.50 -0.34
CA SER A 27 -37.53 19.99 -0.11
C SER A 27 -37.42 18.48 -0.39
N ILE A 28 -38.39 17.67 0.07
CA ILE A 28 -38.43 16.22 -0.24
C ILE A 28 -38.55 15.98 -1.76
N ALA A 29 -39.42 16.73 -2.45
CA ALA A 29 -39.56 16.63 -3.90
C ALA A 29 -38.26 17.01 -4.63
N ALA A 30 -37.56 18.06 -4.17
CA ALA A 30 -36.27 18.46 -4.71
C ALA A 30 -35.20 17.38 -4.51
N CYS A 31 -35.13 16.76 -3.32
CA CYS A 31 -34.22 15.66 -3.06
C CYS A 31 -34.48 14.46 -3.99
N ASN A 32 -35.75 14.07 -4.17
CA ASN A 32 -36.11 12.99 -5.09
C ASN A 32 -35.75 13.31 -6.54
N ALA A 33 -36.03 14.53 -7.00
CA ALA A 33 -35.65 14.96 -8.34
C ALA A 33 -34.12 14.94 -8.56
N ILE A 34 -33.33 15.34 -7.56
CA ILE A 34 -31.86 15.25 -7.61
C ILE A 34 -31.40 13.79 -7.66
N LEU A 35 -31.99 12.91 -6.85
CA LEU A 35 -31.69 11.48 -6.89
C LEU A 35 -32.04 10.85 -8.25
N ASP A 36 -33.16 11.26 -8.85
CA ASP A 36 -33.56 10.84 -10.19
C ASP A 36 -32.55 11.30 -11.25
N LEU A 37 -32.03 12.53 -11.15
CA LEU A 37 -30.95 13.00 -12.03
C LEU A 37 -29.66 12.19 -11.83
N CYS A 38 -29.34 11.82 -10.58
CA CYS A 38 -28.18 11.01 -10.23
C CYS A 38 -28.19 9.60 -10.85
N THR A 39 -29.33 9.10 -11.34
CA THR A 39 -29.40 7.81 -12.06
C THR A 39 -28.59 7.81 -13.36
N THR A 40 -28.35 8.98 -13.96
CA THR A 40 -27.61 9.13 -15.23
C THR A 40 -26.24 9.76 -15.01
N THR A 41 -25.24 9.36 -15.81
CA THR A 41 -23.88 9.93 -15.73
C THR A 41 -23.89 11.44 -16.06
N ILE A 42 -24.67 11.85 -17.07
CA ILE A 42 -24.83 13.26 -17.44
C ILE A 42 -25.44 14.07 -16.29
N GLY A 43 -26.49 13.53 -15.65
CA GLY A 43 -27.13 14.18 -14.49
C GLY A 43 -26.16 14.37 -13.33
N ARG A 44 -25.39 13.34 -12.97
CA ARG A 44 -24.35 13.47 -11.94
C ARG A 44 -23.32 14.53 -12.28
N GLN A 45 -22.77 14.50 -13.50
CA GLN A 45 -21.77 15.48 -13.93
C GLN A 45 -22.30 16.92 -13.86
N ARG A 46 -23.54 17.15 -14.33
CA ARG A 46 -24.18 18.47 -14.27
C ARG A 46 -24.43 18.92 -12.83
N LEU A 47 -24.88 18.04 -11.96
CA LEU A 47 -25.04 18.35 -10.53
C LEU A 47 -23.71 18.74 -9.87
N LEU A 48 -22.63 18.03 -10.21
CA LEU A 48 -21.28 18.33 -9.72
C LEU A 48 -20.76 19.68 -10.22
N GLU A 49 -21.05 20.05 -11.47
CA GLU A 49 -20.71 21.38 -12.04
C GLU A 49 -21.38 22.54 -11.28
N PHE A 50 -22.58 22.32 -10.72
CA PHE A 50 -23.33 23.32 -9.95
C PHE A 50 -23.11 23.22 -8.43
N SER A 51 -22.02 22.61 -7.97
CA SER A 51 -21.65 22.50 -6.54
C SER A 51 -22.77 21.95 -5.65
N VAL A 52 -23.54 20.97 -6.15
CA VAL A 52 -24.66 20.36 -5.41
C VAL A 52 -24.20 19.70 -4.11
N ILE A 53 -22.99 19.12 -4.07
CA ILE A 53 -22.45 18.45 -2.89
C ILE A 53 -22.45 19.39 -1.68
N GLU A 54 -21.96 20.62 -1.83
CA GLU A 54 -21.91 21.61 -0.75
C GLU A 54 -23.30 21.91 -0.20
N ASN A 55 -24.27 22.10 -1.10
CA ASN A 55 -25.65 22.42 -0.76
C ASN A 55 -26.35 21.27 -0.03
N ILE A 56 -26.18 20.02 -0.51
CA ILE A 56 -26.74 18.84 0.14
C ILE A 56 -26.13 18.64 1.52
N ILE A 57 -24.81 18.75 1.66
CA ILE A 57 -24.14 18.59 2.96
C ILE A 57 -24.59 19.69 3.92
N PHE A 58 -24.68 20.93 3.46
CA PHE A 58 -25.17 22.05 4.25
C PHE A 58 -26.60 21.79 4.77
N CYS A 59 -27.53 21.39 3.89
CA CYS A 59 -28.89 21.03 4.29
C CYS A 59 -28.89 19.86 5.27
N PHE A 60 -28.11 18.82 4.99
CA PHE A 60 -27.98 17.64 5.85
C PHE A 60 -27.48 17.99 7.26
N ILE A 61 -26.59 18.98 7.40
CA ILE A 61 -26.08 19.42 8.70
C ILE A 61 -27.17 20.18 9.48
N GLN A 62 -28.05 20.91 8.80
CA GLN A 62 -29.09 21.73 9.44
C GLN A 62 -30.32 20.95 9.92
N VAL A 63 -30.65 19.84 9.26
CA VAL A 63 -31.82 19.04 9.65
C VAL A 63 -31.57 18.38 11.02
N PRO A 64 -32.47 18.57 12.01
CA PRO A 64 -32.40 17.88 13.29
C PRO A 64 -32.40 16.36 13.11
N LYS A 65 -31.47 15.68 13.75
CA LYS A 65 -31.32 14.22 13.70
C LYS A 65 -31.73 13.61 15.03
N SER A 66 -32.30 12.41 14.99
CA SER A 66 -32.50 11.61 16.19
C SER A 66 -31.15 11.32 16.86
N SER A 67 -31.12 11.31 18.19
CA SER A 67 -29.87 11.14 18.95
C SER A 67 -29.21 9.77 18.74
N ALA A 68 -29.99 8.78 18.31
CA ALA A 68 -29.57 7.42 18.00
C ALA A 68 -30.23 6.96 16.70
N ALA A 69 -29.61 7.28 15.56
CA ALA A 69 -30.01 6.75 14.27
C ALA A 69 -29.88 5.21 14.31
N LEU A 70 -31.01 4.53 14.50
CA LEU A 70 -31.06 3.06 14.46
C LEU A 70 -31.03 2.65 12.99
N VAL A 71 -30.04 1.83 12.64
CA VAL A 71 -29.90 1.27 11.29
C VAL A 71 -30.07 -0.23 11.27
N SER A 72 -30.45 -0.78 10.12
CA SER A 72 -30.54 -2.21 9.91
C SER A 72 -30.12 -2.60 8.50
N LEU A 73 -29.52 -3.78 8.35
CA LEU A 73 -29.10 -4.31 7.06
C LEU A 73 -30.20 -5.16 6.42
N PHE A 74 -30.41 -4.92 5.13
CA PHE A 74 -31.36 -5.65 4.29
C PHE A 74 -30.61 -6.29 3.14
N ALA A 75 -30.85 -7.58 2.91
CA ALA A 75 -30.40 -8.24 1.70
C ALA A 75 -31.38 -7.93 0.56
N GLU A 76 -30.83 -7.43 -0.55
CA GLU A 76 -31.53 -7.37 -1.82
C GLU A 76 -30.96 -8.45 -2.73
N ASP A 77 -31.83 -9.29 -3.27
CA ASP A 77 -31.49 -10.33 -4.23
C ASP A 77 -31.85 -9.83 -5.63
N ASP A 78 -30.83 -9.52 -6.44
CA ASP A 78 -31.00 -9.10 -7.83
C ASP A 78 -30.89 -10.26 -8.85
N GLY A 79 -30.75 -11.50 -8.35
CA GLY A 79 -30.59 -12.70 -9.17
C GLY A 79 -29.15 -12.98 -9.62
N SER A 80 -28.20 -12.08 -9.37
CA SER A 80 -26.76 -12.28 -9.65
C SER A 80 -25.87 -12.17 -8.41
N GLU A 81 -26.16 -11.23 -7.49
CA GLU A 81 -25.42 -11.05 -6.24
C GLU A 81 -26.34 -10.55 -5.10
N THR A 82 -26.07 -10.97 -3.86
CA THR A 82 -26.77 -10.44 -2.68
C THR A 82 -26.10 -9.15 -2.22
N ARG A 83 -26.77 -8.01 -2.39
CA ARG A 83 -26.27 -6.71 -1.92
C ARG A 83 -26.88 -6.33 -0.58
N LEU A 84 -26.06 -5.82 0.33
CA LEU A 84 -26.50 -5.31 1.63
C LEU A 84 -26.83 -3.82 1.53
N ARG A 85 -28.11 -3.48 1.71
CA ARG A 85 -28.60 -2.10 1.81
C ARG A 85 -28.79 -1.68 3.25
N ILE A 86 -28.60 -0.38 3.50
CA ILE A 86 -28.79 0.22 4.81
C ILE A 86 -30.20 0.82 4.89
N GLY A 87 -31.01 0.34 5.83
CA GLY A 87 -32.26 1.00 6.21
C GLY A 87 -32.09 1.84 7.47
N PHE A 88 -32.77 2.99 7.49
CA PHE A 88 -32.65 4.00 8.53
C PHE A 88 -33.98 4.19 9.26
N LYS A 89 -33.94 4.24 10.59
CA LYS A 89 -35.06 4.72 11.41
C LYS A 89 -34.86 6.21 11.70
N GLU A 90 -34.98 7.03 10.66
CA GLU A 90 -34.74 8.47 10.69
C GLU A 90 -35.81 9.19 9.84
N ASP A 91 -35.88 10.52 9.91
CA ASP A 91 -36.72 11.30 9.00
C ASP A 91 -36.31 11.06 7.54
N GLU A 92 -37.30 10.80 6.68
CA GLU A 92 -37.15 10.61 5.24
C GLU A 92 -36.25 11.65 4.59
N ILE A 93 -36.37 12.94 4.96
CA ILE A 93 -35.56 14.00 4.35
C ILE A 93 -34.06 13.82 4.65
N VAL A 94 -33.71 13.32 5.84
CA VAL A 94 -32.32 13.06 6.24
C VAL A 94 -31.75 11.94 5.39
N VAL A 95 -32.54 10.88 5.17
CA VAL A 95 -32.14 9.72 4.36
C VAL A 95 -31.96 10.10 2.90
N LEU A 96 -32.86 10.92 2.34
CA LEU A 96 -32.76 11.40 0.96
C LEU A 96 -31.54 12.29 0.74
N LEU A 97 -31.28 13.24 1.65
CA LEU A 97 -30.09 14.09 1.60
C LEU A 97 -28.80 13.27 1.70
N LEU A 98 -28.76 12.29 2.61
CA LEU A 98 -27.63 11.39 2.77
C LEU A 98 -27.39 10.56 1.49
N ASN A 99 -28.45 10.03 0.89
CA ASN A 99 -28.38 9.27 -0.35
C ASN A 99 -27.82 10.12 -1.51
N GLY A 100 -28.27 11.37 -1.63
CA GLY A 100 -27.76 12.32 -2.62
C GLY A 100 -26.28 12.63 -2.40
N ALA A 101 -25.87 12.86 -1.15
CA ALA A 101 -24.47 13.12 -0.80
C ALA A 101 -23.57 11.92 -1.14
N VAL A 102 -23.91 10.72 -0.66
CA VAL A 102 -23.13 9.50 -0.92
C VAL A 102 -23.00 9.22 -2.42
N THR A 103 -24.11 9.34 -3.16
CA THR A 103 -24.12 9.11 -4.62
C THR A 103 -23.20 10.09 -5.36
N LEU A 104 -23.23 11.38 -5.01
CA LEU A 104 -22.40 12.40 -5.67
C LEU A 104 -20.93 12.32 -5.24
N ILE A 105 -20.64 12.05 -3.97
CA ILE A 105 -19.26 11.88 -3.47
C ILE A 105 -18.59 10.68 -4.16
N ASN A 106 -19.31 9.57 -4.31
CA ASN A 106 -18.77 8.35 -4.95
C ASN A 106 -18.62 8.49 -6.47
N THR A 107 -19.05 9.60 -7.06
CA THR A 107 -18.99 9.80 -8.52
C THR A 107 -18.18 11.02 -8.93
N CYS A 108 -17.82 11.90 -8.00
CA CYS A 108 -16.98 13.05 -8.29
C CYS A 108 -15.49 12.68 -8.46
N THR A 109 -14.73 13.55 -9.13
CA THR A 109 -13.26 13.47 -9.15
C THR A 109 -12.68 13.99 -7.82
N ILE A 110 -11.39 13.73 -7.59
CA ILE A 110 -10.69 14.28 -6.42
C ILE A 110 -10.70 15.82 -6.48
N GLU A 111 -10.46 16.42 -7.63
CA GLU A 111 -10.44 17.88 -7.82
C GLU A 111 -11.80 18.52 -7.59
N GLN A 112 -12.89 17.82 -7.92
CA GLN A 112 -14.24 18.29 -7.60
C GLN A 112 -14.51 18.23 -6.10
N LEU A 113 -14.06 17.17 -5.42
CA LEU A 113 -14.24 17.02 -3.97
C LEU A 113 -13.40 18.03 -3.17
N GLU A 114 -12.20 18.38 -3.66
CA GLU A 114 -11.31 19.39 -3.05
C GLU A 114 -11.92 20.81 -3.06
N LYS A 115 -12.87 21.09 -3.95
CA LYS A 115 -13.59 22.39 -3.96
C LYS A 115 -14.58 22.52 -2.81
N VAL A 116 -15.08 21.40 -2.28
CA VAL A 116 -16.04 21.38 -1.17
C VAL A 116 -15.34 21.83 0.11
N PRO A 117 -15.88 22.82 0.86
CA PRO A 117 -15.25 23.29 2.09
C PRO A 117 -14.99 22.16 3.09
N TRP A 118 -13.74 22.00 3.52
CA TRP A 118 -13.32 20.91 4.42
C TRP A 118 -14.17 20.81 5.70
N ARG A 119 -14.67 21.93 6.23
CA ARG A 119 -15.56 21.94 7.40
C ARG A 119 -16.84 21.11 7.16
N PHE A 120 -17.41 21.18 5.97
CA PHE A 120 -18.59 20.41 5.58
C PHE A 120 -18.25 18.93 5.42
N CYS A 121 -17.16 18.62 4.70
CA CYS A 121 -16.65 17.25 4.55
C CYS A 121 -16.38 16.61 5.91
N LYS A 122 -15.72 17.33 6.84
CA LYS A 122 -15.42 16.86 8.18
C LYS A 122 -16.68 16.53 8.99
N SER A 123 -17.69 17.41 8.95
CA SER A 123 -18.96 17.18 9.64
C SER A 123 -19.72 15.98 9.09
N LEU A 124 -19.77 15.82 7.76
CA LEU A 124 -20.37 14.64 7.13
C LEU A 124 -19.58 13.38 7.45
N LEU A 125 -18.25 13.41 7.29
CA LEU A 125 -17.35 12.28 7.58
C LEU A 125 -17.53 11.78 9.01
N PHE A 126 -17.63 12.68 10.00
CA PHE A 126 -17.90 12.30 11.39
C PHE A 126 -19.22 11.51 11.53
N PHE A 127 -20.29 11.97 10.85
CA PHE A 127 -21.56 11.26 10.83
C PHE A 127 -21.44 9.89 10.14
N LEU A 128 -20.81 9.83 8.96
CA LEU A 128 -20.62 8.59 8.22
C LEU A 128 -19.80 7.56 9.01
N LYS A 129 -18.74 7.99 9.72
CA LYS A 129 -17.96 7.09 10.59
C LYS A 129 -18.77 6.57 11.76
N LYS A 130 -19.65 7.38 12.38
CA LYS A 130 -20.57 6.89 13.42
C LYS A 130 -21.53 5.84 12.85
N LEU A 131 -22.13 6.12 11.70
CA LEU A 131 -23.00 5.19 10.99
C LEU A 131 -22.27 3.89 10.62
N TRP A 132 -21.02 4.00 10.15
CA TRP A 132 -20.19 2.86 9.79
C TRP A 132 -19.95 1.91 10.95
N ARG A 133 -19.73 2.41 12.17
CA ARG A 133 -19.58 1.56 13.37
C ARG A 133 -20.79 0.64 13.57
N ASP A 134 -21.99 1.18 13.42
CA ASP A 134 -23.24 0.43 13.62
C ASP A 134 -23.46 -0.58 12.48
N VAL A 135 -23.20 -0.16 11.24
CA VAL A 135 -23.29 -1.01 10.04
C VAL A 135 -22.29 -2.16 10.09
N HIS A 136 -21.02 -1.87 10.35
CA HIS A 136 -19.94 -2.85 10.39
C HIS A 136 -20.18 -3.90 11.49
N LYS A 137 -20.65 -3.48 12.66
CA LYS A 137 -21.01 -4.41 13.74
C LYS A 137 -22.12 -5.39 13.33
N GLN A 138 -23.12 -4.94 12.59
CA GLN A 138 -24.17 -5.82 12.06
C GLN A 138 -23.65 -6.76 10.97
N MET A 139 -22.74 -6.29 10.11
CA MET A 139 -22.07 -7.12 9.10
C MET A 139 -21.32 -8.27 9.76
N LEU A 140 -20.56 -8.02 10.84
CA LEU A 140 -19.77 -9.03 11.53
C LEU A 140 -20.63 -10.10 12.24
N VAL A 141 -21.81 -9.73 12.74
CA VAL A 141 -22.75 -10.68 13.39
C VAL A 141 -23.60 -11.43 12.36
N GLY A 142 -23.66 -10.97 11.11
CA GLY A 142 -24.54 -11.55 10.09
C GLY A 142 -26.03 -11.29 10.33
N THR A 143 -26.38 -10.23 11.07
CA THR A 143 -27.80 -9.89 11.33
C THR A 143 -28.41 -9.19 10.12
N ILE A 144 -29.14 -9.95 9.30
CA ILE A 144 -29.84 -9.46 8.11
C ILE A 144 -31.36 -9.53 8.35
N LEU A 145 -32.06 -8.41 8.26
CA LEU A 145 -33.53 -8.40 8.32
C LEU A 145 -34.13 -8.77 6.96
N GLN A 146 -35.16 -9.62 6.97
CA GLN A 146 -35.99 -9.82 5.78
C GLN A 146 -36.88 -8.58 5.56
N LEU A 147 -36.97 -8.11 4.31
CA LEU A 147 -37.76 -6.93 3.88
C LEU A 147 -39.21 -6.93 4.41
N SER A 148 -39.80 -8.12 4.63
CA SER A 148 -41.16 -8.29 5.16
C SER A 148 -41.36 -7.80 6.61
N GLN A 149 -40.30 -7.67 7.40
CA GLN A 149 -40.35 -7.21 8.80
C GLN A 149 -40.11 -5.68 8.95
N GLY A 150 -39.87 -4.96 7.85
CA GLY A 150 -39.28 -3.62 7.82
C GLY A 150 -40.22 -2.40 7.83
N ARG A 151 -41.49 -2.49 8.24
CA ARG A 151 -42.45 -1.35 8.18
C ARG A 151 -42.06 -0.10 9.00
N GLN A 152 -40.98 -0.15 9.79
CA GLN A 152 -40.50 0.96 10.61
C GLN A 152 -39.20 1.63 10.09
N PHE A 153 -38.63 1.17 8.97
CA PHE A 153 -37.38 1.69 8.42
C PHE A 153 -37.58 2.32 7.04
N CYS A 154 -36.94 3.47 6.82
CA CYS A 154 -36.75 4.06 5.49
C CYS A 154 -35.60 3.31 4.79
N VAL A 155 -35.92 2.50 3.79
CA VAL A 155 -34.91 1.77 3.00
C VAL A 155 -34.23 2.75 2.06
N SER A 156 -32.91 2.91 2.19
CA SER A 156 -32.12 3.74 1.28
C SER A 156 -31.58 2.92 0.11
N ASN A 157 -31.08 3.61 -0.92
CA ASN A 157 -30.28 2.98 -1.98
C ASN A 157 -28.78 2.90 -1.61
N ILE A 158 -28.41 3.23 -0.37
CA ILE A 158 -27.02 3.20 0.07
C ILE A 158 -26.66 1.75 0.45
N GLY A 159 -25.74 1.15 -0.31
CA GLY A 159 -25.09 -0.10 0.08
C GLY A 159 -23.99 0.11 1.12
N THR A 160 -23.61 -0.96 1.82
CA THR A 160 -22.47 -0.94 2.77
C THR A 160 -21.19 -0.44 2.11
N ASN A 161 -20.90 -0.92 0.89
CA ASN A 161 -19.70 -0.55 0.15
C ASN A 161 -19.74 0.90 -0.33
N ASN A 162 -20.93 1.44 -0.64
CA ASN A 162 -21.07 2.85 -1.01
C ASN A 162 -20.77 3.76 0.18
N LEU A 163 -21.21 3.37 1.38
CA LEU A 163 -20.88 4.08 2.61
C LEU A 163 -19.36 4.04 2.88
N ALA A 164 -18.73 2.88 2.73
CA ALA A 164 -17.29 2.74 2.85
C ALA A 164 -16.55 3.62 1.83
N GLU A 165 -16.94 3.60 0.56
CA GLU A 165 -16.33 4.43 -0.49
C GLU A 165 -16.44 5.93 -0.17
N SER A 166 -17.59 6.40 0.34
CA SER A 166 -17.76 7.80 0.74
C SER A 166 -16.85 8.19 1.89
N ILE A 167 -16.70 7.33 2.91
CA ILE A 167 -15.77 7.55 4.03
C ILE A 167 -14.34 7.60 3.51
N PHE A 168 -13.95 6.65 2.68
CA PHE A 168 -12.62 6.57 2.08
C PHE A 168 -12.33 7.86 1.29
N ARG A 169 -13.20 8.23 0.35
CA ARG A 169 -13.03 9.40 -0.53
C ARG A 169 -12.93 10.72 0.22
N LEU A 170 -13.78 10.94 1.22
CA LEU A 170 -13.71 12.13 2.08
C LEU A 170 -12.42 12.16 2.91
N SER A 171 -11.75 11.03 3.07
CA SER A 171 -10.56 10.88 3.91
C SER A 171 -9.23 10.91 3.15
N ILE A 172 -9.24 10.71 1.83
CA ILE A 172 -8.06 10.68 0.95
C ILE A 172 -7.10 11.87 1.23
N ASN A 173 -7.64 13.07 1.41
CA ASN A 173 -6.89 14.29 1.71
C ASN A 173 -7.11 14.80 3.16
N ALA A 174 -7.79 14.02 4.00
CA ALA A 174 -8.11 14.38 5.37
C ALA A 174 -6.86 14.25 6.24
N GLY A 175 -6.17 15.36 6.46
CA GLY A 175 -5.00 15.38 7.31
C GLY A 175 -3.71 15.39 6.52
N GLN A 176 -3.38 16.57 5.99
CA GLN A 176 -1.99 17.01 6.00
C GLN A 176 -1.71 17.78 7.32
N PRO A 177 -1.69 17.16 8.53
CA PRO A 177 -0.83 17.73 9.54
C PRO A 177 0.58 17.56 8.99
N THR A 178 1.21 18.68 8.65
CA THR A 178 2.62 18.84 8.33
C THR A 178 3.44 17.58 8.58
N VAL A 179 3.99 17.01 7.50
CA VAL A 179 5.00 15.92 7.40
C VAL A 179 6.14 16.02 8.45
N HIS A 180 6.22 17.16 9.14
CA HIS A 180 6.91 17.39 10.40
C HIS A 180 6.35 16.69 11.65
N PHE A 181 5.50 15.66 11.59
CA PHE A 181 5.49 14.67 12.68
C PHE A 181 6.78 13.82 12.63
N ASN A 182 7.86 14.54 12.94
CA ASN A 182 9.10 14.13 13.55
C ASN A 182 9.74 12.87 12.96
N ILE A 183 10.04 12.91 11.65
CA ILE A 183 11.08 12.07 11.01
C ILE A 183 12.33 11.98 11.91
N GLU A 184 12.66 13.10 12.57
CA GLU A 184 13.67 13.19 13.63
C GLU A 184 13.42 12.22 14.80
N LYS A 185 12.20 12.12 15.36
CA LYS A 185 11.86 11.10 16.37
C LYS A 185 11.98 9.68 15.83
N VAL A 186 11.50 9.42 14.61
CA VAL A 186 11.63 8.10 13.97
C VAL A 186 13.12 7.73 13.82
N ARG A 187 13.92 8.64 13.26
CA ARG A 187 15.37 8.49 13.13
C ARG A 187 16.03 8.26 14.47
N ARG A 188 15.70 9.07 15.49
CA ARG A 188 16.29 8.93 16.82
C ARG A 188 15.95 7.62 17.48
N ARG A 189 14.70 7.16 17.33
CA ARG A 189 14.22 5.92 17.94
C ARG A 189 14.91 4.68 17.35
N PHE A 190 15.20 4.69 16.06
CA PHE A 190 15.84 3.56 15.38
C PHE A 190 17.36 3.67 15.33
N PHE A 191 17.92 4.88 15.21
CA PHE A 191 19.32 5.07 14.82
C PHE A 191 20.06 6.15 15.64
N CYS A 192 19.50 6.65 16.75
CA CYS A 192 20.24 7.58 17.62
C CYS A 192 20.08 7.33 19.13
N SER A 193 19.41 6.25 19.55
CA SER A 193 19.21 5.95 20.98
C SER A 193 20.34 5.14 21.63
N GLY A 194 21.56 5.16 21.07
CA GLY A 194 22.71 4.35 21.52
C GLY A 194 24.01 4.63 20.76
N GLU A 195 24.79 3.58 20.48
CA GLU A 195 26.16 3.62 19.89
C GLU A 195 26.20 3.74 18.35
N VAL A 196 25.08 3.57 17.65
CA VAL A 196 25.04 3.50 16.17
C VAL A 196 24.30 4.71 15.62
N SER A 197 24.98 5.53 14.81
CA SER A 197 24.35 6.61 14.04
C SER A 197 23.69 6.09 12.75
N PHE A 198 22.80 6.86 12.15
CA PHE A 198 22.16 6.50 10.88
C PHE A 198 23.18 6.29 9.75
N GLU A 199 24.21 7.12 9.68
CA GLU A 199 25.28 7.02 8.69
C GLU A 199 26.10 5.74 8.89
N HIS A 200 26.43 5.41 10.14
CA HIS A 200 27.11 4.15 10.46
C HIS A 200 26.26 2.94 10.07
N PHE A 201 24.95 3.01 10.31
CA PHE A 201 23.99 1.99 9.90
C PHE A 201 23.98 1.81 8.37
N LEU A 202 23.85 2.90 7.60
CA LEU A 202 23.83 2.84 6.13
C LEU A 202 25.12 2.27 5.55
N LEU A 203 26.27 2.59 6.15
CA LEU A 203 27.58 2.13 5.68
C LEU A 203 27.85 0.64 5.96
N ASN A 204 27.43 0.15 7.13
CA ASN A 204 27.90 -1.15 7.63
C ASN A 204 26.81 -2.23 7.68
N HIS A 205 25.53 -1.83 7.67
CA HIS A 205 24.41 -2.74 7.92
C HIS A 205 23.36 -2.73 6.81
N TRP A 206 23.00 -1.57 6.26
CA TRP A 206 21.94 -1.47 5.24
C TRP A 206 22.18 -2.39 4.03
N GLU A 207 21.26 -3.33 3.82
CA GLU A 207 21.31 -4.39 2.78
C GLU A 207 22.56 -5.29 2.88
N ILE A 208 23.24 -5.33 4.03
CA ILE A 208 24.52 -6.03 4.21
C ILE A 208 24.47 -7.01 5.38
N SER A 209 24.05 -6.57 6.57
CA SER A 209 24.15 -7.41 7.76
C SER A 209 23.10 -7.11 8.83
N PRO A 210 22.65 -8.14 9.60
CA PRO A 210 21.74 -7.93 10.72
C PRO A 210 22.37 -7.08 11.83
N LEU A 211 21.55 -6.25 12.48
CA LEU A 211 21.97 -5.38 13.58
C LEU A 211 20.93 -5.41 14.70
N LEU A 212 21.37 -5.65 15.93
CA LEU A 212 20.54 -5.51 17.12
C LEU A 212 20.80 -4.16 17.79
N ILE A 213 19.75 -3.36 17.91
CA ILE A 213 19.76 -2.03 18.51
C ILE A 213 19.07 -2.14 19.87
N ARG A 214 19.86 -2.07 20.94
CA ARG A 214 19.37 -2.19 22.30
C ARG A 214 18.69 -0.91 22.74
N SER A 215 17.53 -1.03 23.38
CA SER A 215 16.89 0.11 24.03
C SER A 215 17.46 0.32 25.43
N PRO A 216 17.70 1.57 25.87
CA PRO A 216 17.93 1.83 27.29
C PRO A 216 16.69 1.40 28.10
N LEU A 217 16.94 0.75 29.25
CA LEU A 217 15.92 0.25 30.16
C LEU A 217 14.92 1.39 30.51
N LYS A 218 13.62 1.18 30.22
CA LYS A 218 12.45 2.09 30.40
C LYS A 218 12.02 2.99 29.22
N ALA A 219 12.55 2.87 28.00
CA ALA A 219 12.17 3.77 26.89
C ALA A 219 10.68 3.68 26.48
N ILE A 220 10.08 2.48 26.41
CA ILE A 220 8.69 2.28 25.93
C ILE A 220 7.63 2.84 26.91
N SER A 221 7.99 3.15 28.16
CA SER A 221 7.05 3.72 29.14
C SER A 221 7.06 5.24 29.20
N THR A 222 7.95 5.91 28.47
CA THR A 222 7.97 7.38 28.37
C THR A 222 6.92 7.87 27.38
N GLN A 223 6.22 8.96 27.71
CA GLN A 223 5.20 9.58 26.87
C GLN A 223 5.75 10.08 25.51
N ASP A 224 7.08 10.08 25.36
CA ASP A 224 7.80 10.57 24.18
C ASP A 224 8.14 9.49 23.14
N ASP A 225 7.98 8.20 23.44
CA ASP A 225 8.24 7.11 22.48
C ASP A 225 7.18 7.09 21.37
N ILE A 226 7.61 6.84 20.13
CA ILE A 226 6.75 6.87 18.94
C ILE A 226 5.67 5.78 18.97
N PHE A 227 5.91 4.65 19.65
CA PHE A 227 4.95 3.55 19.79
C PHE A 227 4.02 3.72 20.99
N SER A 228 4.22 4.74 21.84
CA SER A 228 3.49 4.92 23.10
C SER A 228 1.97 4.87 22.95
N SER A 229 1.42 5.55 21.94
CA SER A 229 -0.04 5.58 21.68
C SER A 229 -0.59 4.20 21.30
N PHE A 230 0.16 3.43 20.51
CA PHE A 230 -0.23 2.08 20.12
C PHE A 230 -0.08 1.08 21.27
N VAL A 231 1.03 1.16 22.01
CA VAL A 231 1.32 0.30 23.17
C VAL A 231 0.30 0.48 24.30
N GLN A 232 -0.25 1.68 24.49
CA GLN A 232 -1.28 1.94 25.49
C GLN A 232 -2.54 1.08 25.32
N LEU A 233 -2.88 0.67 24.09
CA LEU A 233 -4.01 -0.22 23.81
C LEU A 233 -3.89 -1.57 24.53
N PHE A 234 -2.65 -2.06 24.68
CA PHE A 234 -2.34 -3.37 25.28
C PHE A 234 -2.03 -3.29 26.78
N ARG A 235 -1.96 -2.10 27.38
CA ARG A 235 -1.71 -1.91 28.82
C ARG A 235 -2.98 -1.89 29.67
N SER A 236 -4.16 -2.16 29.08
CA SER A 236 -5.41 -2.27 29.82
C SER A 236 -5.38 -3.44 30.82
N LYS A 237 -6.37 -3.51 31.73
CA LYS A 237 -6.49 -4.64 32.69
C LYS A 237 -6.93 -5.96 32.03
N GLU A 238 -7.16 -5.97 30.73
CA GLU A 238 -7.63 -7.14 29.98
C GLU A 238 -6.46 -8.00 29.50
N ALA A 239 -6.72 -9.29 29.24
CA ALA A 239 -5.72 -10.16 28.65
C ALA A 239 -5.44 -9.74 27.19
N VAL A 240 -4.18 -9.75 26.77
CA VAL A 240 -3.76 -9.35 25.42
C VAL A 240 -4.55 -10.04 24.28
N PRO A 241 -4.89 -11.33 24.34
CA PRO A 241 -5.74 -11.96 23.32
C PRO A 241 -7.13 -11.32 23.20
N SER A 242 -7.72 -10.91 24.33
CA SER A 242 -9.03 -10.24 24.36
C SER A 242 -8.93 -8.83 23.76
N VAL A 243 -7.84 -8.11 24.03
CA VAL A 243 -7.57 -6.81 23.38
C VAL A 243 -7.48 -6.96 21.86
N LEU A 244 -6.79 -8.00 21.37
CA LEU A 244 -6.72 -8.26 19.93
C LEU A 244 -8.08 -8.62 19.34
N SER A 245 -8.86 -9.48 19.99
CA SER A 245 -10.21 -9.83 19.55
C SER A 245 -11.11 -8.59 19.41
N LEU A 246 -11.04 -7.66 20.36
CA LEU A 246 -11.72 -6.37 20.28
C LEU A 246 -11.20 -5.52 19.11
N MET A 247 -9.89 -5.54 18.82
CA MET A 247 -9.33 -4.84 17.65
C MET A 247 -9.83 -5.46 16.34
N LEU A 248 -9.85 -6.79 16.22
CA LEU A 248 -10.30 -7.50 15.01
C LEU A 248 -11.76 -7.18 14.68
N GLN A 249 -12.63 -7.02 15.69
CA GLN A 249 -14.04 -6.63 15.51
C GLN A 249 -14.23 -5.19 14.99
N ASN A 250 -13.19 -4.37 15.00
CA ASN A 250 -13.24 -2.99 14.50
C ASN A 250 -12.54 -2.83 13.14
N PHE A 251 -11.96 -3.92 12.61
CA PHE A 251 -11.18 -3.89 11.38
C PHE A 251 -11.97 -4.38 10.17
N THR A 252 -11.85 -3.62 9.10
CA THR A 252 -12.19 -4.03 7.75
C THR A 252 -10.97 -4.67 7.08
N SER A 253 -11.20 -5.36 5.96
CA SER A 253 -10.11 -5.79 5.10
C SER A 253 -9.37 -4.58 4.51
N ALA A 254 -8.03 -4.67 4.45
CA ALA A 254 -7.19 -3.77 3.68
C ALA A 254 -6.83 -4.47 2.36
N LEU A 255 -7.58 -4.10 1.31
CA LEU A 255 -7.47 -4.74 0.00
C LEU A 255 -6.19 -4.27 -0.71
N PRO A 256 -5.41 -5.18 -1.33
CA PRO A 256 -4.15 -4.81 -1.96
C PRO A 256 -4.37 -3.79 -3.08
N ILE A 257 -3.47 -2.81 -3.16
CA ILE A 257 -3.36 -1.88 -4.29
C ILE A 257 -2.18 -2.33 -5.16
N SER A 258 -2.31 -2.29 -6.48
CA SER A 258 -1.22 -2.65 -7.39
C SER A 258 0.01 -1.76 -7.18
N SER A 259 1.21 -2.33 -7.33
CA SER A 259 2.48 -1.60 -7.21
C SER A 259 2.55 -0.42 -8.18
N ASP A 260 2.05 -0.54 -9.40
CA ASP A 260 2.05 0.52 -10.41
C ASP A 260 0.79 1.40 -10.41
N GLU A 261 -0.17 1.17 -9.51
CA GLU A 261 -1.37 2.02 -9.43
C GLU A 261 -1.07 3.37 -8.78
N LEU A 262 -1.29 4.44 -9.55
CA LEU A 262 -1.08 5.84 -9.16
C LEU A 262 -2.37 6.67 -9.04
N ASP A 263 -3.50 6.12 -9.50
CA ASP A 263 -4.83 6.70 -9.37
C ASP A 263 -5.66 5.87 -8.38
N VAL A 264 -5.78 6.37 -7.15
CA VAL A 264 -6.58 5.74 -6.10
C VAL A 264 -8.05 5.56 -6.48
N LEU A 265 -8.59 6.35 -7.43
CA LEU A 265 -9.96 6.17 -7.90
C LEU A 265 -10.12 4.95 -8.81
N ASN A 266 -9.07 4.51 -9.51
CA ASN A 266 -9.09 3.27 -10.27
C ASN A 266 -9.12 2.07 -9.32
N PHE A 267 -8.27 2.08 -8.29
CA PHE A 267 -8.37 1.13 -7.18
C PHE A 267 -9.80 1.03 -6.63
N LEU A 268 -10.45 2.15 -6.29
CA LEU A 268 -11.83 2.15 -5.79
C LEU A 268 -12.85 1.56 -6.78
N LYS A 269 -12.63 1.69 -8.09
CA LYS A 269 -13.49 1.06 -9.10
C LYS A 269 -13.31 -0.45 -9.12
N GLU A 270 -12.09 -0.94 -8.98
CA GLU A 270 -11.75 -2.38 -8.98
C GLU A 270 -12.29 -3.07 -7.73
N VAL A 271 -12.19 -2.44 -6.56
CA VAL A 271 -12.62 -3.02 -5.29
C VAL A 271 -14.03 -2.63 -4.85
N ARG A 272 -14.83 -2.01 -5.72
CA ARG A 272 -16.12 -1.41 -5.35
C ARG A 272 -17.05 -2.34 -4.60
N ASP A 273 -17.07 -3.62 -4.97
CA ASP A 273 -17.96 -4.62 -4.38
C ASP A 273 -17.37 -5.29 -3.12
N LEU A 274 -16.09 -5.02 -2.82
CA LEU A 274 -15.37 -5.57 -1.67
C LEU A 274 -14.98 -4.50 -0.62
N LEU A 275 -15.00 -3.22 -0.96
CA LEU A 275 -14.54 -2.16 -0.06
C LEU A 275 -15.39 -2.11 1.22
N GLY A 276 -14.72 -2.21 2.38
CA GLY A 276 -15.37 -2.24 3.68
C GLY A 276 -15.85 -3.62 4.13
N CYS A 277 -15.51 -4.68 3.39
CA CYS A 277 -15.76 -6.06 3.82
C CYS A 277 -15.02 -6.40 5.13
N PRO A 278 -15.47 -7.45 5.85
CA PRO A 278 -14.75 -7.98 7.00
C PRO A 278 -13.33 -8.45 6.62
N MET A 279 -12.46 -8.62 7.62
CA MET A 279 -11.10 -9.09 7.39
C MET A 279 -11.07 -10.42 6.63
N ILE A 280 -10.09 -10.58 5.74
CA ILE A 280 -9.93 -11.78 4.91
C ILE A 280 -8.75 -12.60 5.44
N TYR A 281 -8.99 -13.88 5.73
CA TYR A 281 -7.93 -14.82 6.15
C TYR A 281 -6.89 -15.00 5.04
N GLN A 282 -5.61 -15.17 5.41
CA GLN A 282 -4.42 -15.17 4.53
C GLN A 282 -4.06 -13.84 3.87
N GLN A 283 -5.00 -12.89 3.77
CA GLN A 283 -4.73 -11.54 3.29
C GLN A 283 -4.42 -10.61 4.47
N ASP A 284 -5.39 -10.38 5.35
CA ASP A 284 -5.27 -9.45 6.48
C ASP A 284 -4.70 -10.11 7.74
N ILE A 285 -5.06 -11.38 7.96
CA ILE A 285 -4.69 -12.14 9.16
C ILE A 285 -4.29 -13.56 8.79
N ARG A 286 -3.19 -14.03 9.40
CA ARG A 286 -2.79 -15.43 9.43
C ARG A 286 -2.75 -15.92 10.87
N VAL A 287 -3.24 -17.14 11.08
CA VAL A 287 -3.18 -17.82 12.37
C VAL A 287 -2.42 -19.12 12.14
N MET A 288 -1.16 -19.15 12.58
CA MET A 288 -0.23 -20.21 12.17
C MET A 288 0.70 -20.66 13.29
N LYS A 289 1.13 -21.91 13.20
CA LYS A 289 2.08 -22.55 14.11
C LYS A 289 3.03 -23.43 13.32
N THR A 290 4.30 -23.43 13.69
CA THR A 290 5.31 -24.29 13.09
C THR A 290 5.73 -25.37 14.08
N GLN A 291 5.74 -26.62 13.61
CA GLN A 291 6.36 -27.75 14.28
C GLN A 291 7.44 -28.36 13.37
N LYS A 292 7.03 -29.25 12.45
CA LYS A 292 7.88 -29.73 11.35
C LYS A 292 7.71 -28.89 10.07
N ARG A 293 6.49 -28.43 9.84
CA ARG A 293 6.07 -27.53 8.75
C ARG A 293 5.16 -26.45 9.31
N GLU A 294 4.98 -25.38 8.55
CA GLU A 294 3.99 -24.35 8.87
C GLU A 294 2.57 -24.95 8.77
N MET A 295 1.75 -24.70 9.79
CA MET A 295 0.35 -25.13 9.86
C MET A 295 -0.55 -23.92 10.10
N HIS A 296 -1.56 -23.76 9.25
CA HIS A 296 -2.60 -22.75 9.40
C HIS A 296 -3.77 -23.29 10.21
N PHE A 297 -4.37 -22.46 11.06
CA PHE A 297 -5.47 -22.86 11.95
C PHE A 297 -6.78 -23.08 11.17
N PHE A 298 -7.16 -22.11 10.34
CA PHE A 298 -8.31 -22.24 9.43
C PHE A 298 -7.89 -23.01 8.17
N GLN A 299 -7.56 -24.29 8.33
CA GLN A 299 -7.37 -25.21 7.22
C GLN A 299 -8.72 -25.51 6.57
N LYS A 300 -8.79 -25.33 5.25
CA LYS A 300 -9.92 -25.84 4.46
C LYS A 300 -9.66 -27.32 4.12
N PRO A 301 -10.72 -28.15 3.97
CA PRO A 301 -10.55 -29.55 3.58
C PRO A 301 -9.80 -29.66 2.26
N LEU A 302 -8.76 -30.49 2.23
CA LEU A 302 -7.94 -30.74 1.04
C LEU A 302 -8.81 -31.48 -0.01
N GLY A 303 -9.24 -30.80 -1.09
CA GLY A 303 -10.00 -31.47 -2.17
C GLY A 303 -10.79 -30.63 -3.16
N SER A 304 -10.77 -29.29 -3.09
CA SER A 304 -11.54 -28.43 -4.00
C SER A 304 -10.60 -27.71 -4.98
N CYS A 305 -10.65 -28.11 -6.25
CA CYS A 305 -9.86 -27.55 -7.36
C CYS A 305 -10.49 -26.31 -8.00
N PHE A 306 -11.32 -25.56 -7.28
CA PHE A 306 -11.97 -24.35 -7.81
C PHE A 306 -11.31 -23.10 -7.25
N PHE A 307 -11.38 -21.99 -7.99
CA PHE A 307 -11.08 -20.66 -7.44
C PHE A 307 -12.02 -20.42 -6.26
N GLU A 308 -11.52 -20.58 -5.04
CA GLU A 308 -12.36 -20.55 -3.85
C GLU A 308 -12.63 -19.12 -3.39
N ALA A 309 -13.87 -18.88 -2.97
CA ALA A 309 -14.26 -17.62 -2.36
C ALA A 309 -13.37 -17.26 -1.15
N PRO A 310 -13.10 -15.96 -0.93
CA PRO A 310 -12.32 -15.48 0.20
C PRO A 310 -12.97 -15.87 1.53
N HIS A 311 -12.14 -16.24 2.51
CA HIS A 311 -12.62 -16.55 3.86
C HIS A 311 -12.67 -15.27 4.69
N PHE A 312 -13.84 -14.64 4.74
CA PHE A 312 -14.13 -13.50 5.60
C PHE A 312 -14.25 -13.94 7.07
N LEU A 313 -13.62 -13.20 7.98
CA LEU A 313 -13.74 -13.45 9.42
C LEU A 313 -14.97 -12.75 9.99
N TYR A 314 -15.88 -13.53 10.55
CA TYR A 314 -17.02 -13.04 11.34
C TYR A 314 -16.74 -13.19 12.84
N VAL A 315 -17.70 -12.80 13.69
CA VAL A 315 -17.54 -12.85 15.16
C VAL A 315 -17.09 -14.22 15.65
N ASP A 316 -17.67 -15.31 15.13
CA ASP A 316 -17.32 -16.67 15.54
C ASP A 316 -15.86 -17.02 15.16
N ASP A 317 -15.37 -16.60 13.98
CA ASP A 317 -13.99 -16.82 13.58
C ASP A 317 -13.01 -16.02 14.46
N ILE A 318 -13.37 -14.79 14.82
CA ILE A 318 -12.58 -13.96 15.74
C ILE A 318 -12.45 -14.64 17.11
N LEU A 319 -13.53 -15.22 17.64
CA LEU A 319 -13.47 -15.99 18.89
C LEU A 319 -12.57 -17.23 18.76
N ARG A 320 -12.63 -17.92 17.63
CA ARG A 320 -11.77 -19.07 17.33
C ARG A 320 -10.29 -18.70 17.21
N CYS A 321 -9.95 -17.46 16.84
CA CYS A 321 -8.56 -16.97 16.90
C CYS A 321 -8.02 -16.95 18.34
N GLU A 322 -8.84 -16.61 19.34
CA GLU A 322 -8.42 -16.66 20.75
C GLU A 322 -8.19 -18.09 21.23
N GLU A 323 -9.00 -19.04 20.76
CA GLU A 323 -8.83 -20.47 21.04
C GLU A 323 -7.52 -20.98 20.42
N ALA A 324 -7.27 -20.66 19.14
CA ALA A 324 -6.04 -21.00 18.45
C ALA A 324 -4.80 -20.45 19.19
N TYR A 325 -4.88 -19.21 19.70
CA TYR A 325 -3.81 -18.64 20.49
C TYR A 325 -3.48 -19.47 21.74
N LYS A 326 -4.51 -19.95 22.47
CA LYS A 326 -4.33 -20.83 23.63
C LYS A 326 -3.71 -22.18 23.26
N GLU A 327 -3.92 -22.64 22.02
CA GLU A 327 -3.32 -23.86 21.46
C GLU A 327 -1.87 -23.66 20.94
N GLY A 328 -1.32 -22.45 21.07
CA GLY A 328 0.05 -22.15 20.69
C GLY A 328 0.20 -21.62 19.26
N TYR A 329 -0.87 -21.14 18.63
CA TYR A 329 -0.80 -20.47 17.32
C TYR A 329 -0.42 -19.00 17.47
N THR A 330 0.43 -18.53 16.55
CA THR A 330 0.72 -17.11 16.38
C THR A 330 -0.39 -16.45 15.56
N MET A 331 -0.83 -15.27 16.01
CA MET A 331 -1.65 -14.37 15.20
C MET A 331 -0.73 -13.35 14.52
N ALA A 332 -0.78 -13.29 13.19
CA ALA A 332 -0.07 -12.32 12.38
C ALA A 332 -1.06 -11.45 11.61
N LEU A 333 -1.08 -10.16 11.94
CA LEU A 333 -1.91 -9.16 11.28
C LEU A 333 -1.06 -8.35 10.33
N ARG A 334 -1.55 -8.16 9.10
CA ARG A 334 -0.89 -7.36 8.08
C ARG A 334 -1.48 -5.97 7.95
N GLY A 335 -0.67 -5.01 7.49
CA GLY A 335 -1.15 -3.68 7.15
C GLY A 335 -1.66 -2.88 8.36
N ILE A 336 -0.91 -2.87 9.46
CA ILE A 336 -1.26 -2.13 10.69
C ILE A 336 -1.21 -0.62 10.48
N GLU A 337 -0.33 -0.15 9.59
CA GLU A 337 -0.27 1.22 9.09
C GLU A 337 -1.57 1.67 8.41
N PHE A 338 -2.37 0.74 7.88
CA PHE A 338 -3.69 1.05 7.32
C PHE A 338 -4.79 1.10 8.38
N ARG A 339 -4.48 0.77 9.65
CA ARG A 339 -5.45 0.63 10.75
C ARG A 339 -5.28 1.66 11.86
N PHE A 340 -4.05 2.13 12.07
CA PHE A 340 -3.70 3.08 13.14
C PHE A 340 -2.94 4.28 12.61
N GLU A 341 -3.49 5.47 12.81
CA GLU A 341 -2.87 6.75 12.42
C GLU A 341 -1.46 6.93 13.03
N SER A 342 -1.27 6.53 14.29
CA SER A 342 0.05 6.61 14.92
C SER A 342 1.08 5.68 14.28
N VAL A 343 0.66 4.51 13.79
CA VAL A 343 1.57 3.56 13.12
C VAL A 343 1.81 3.98 11.68
N ALA A 344 0.79 4.49 10.99
CA ALA A 344 0.90 5.14 9.68
C ALA A 344 1.98 6.22 9.66
N ALA A 345 1.98 7.11 10.66
CA ALA A 345 2.98 8.16 10.77
C ALA A 345 4.42 7.64 10.95
N ILE A 346 4.60 6.52 11.68
CA ILE A 346 5.91 5.88 11.84
C ILE A 346 6.38 5.29 10.51
N ALA A 347 5.48 4.58 9.81
CA ALA A 347 5.75 4.00 8.50
C ALA A 347 6.14 5.06 7.47
N ASP A 348 5.40 6.18 7.41
CA ASP A 348 5.72 7.32 6.53
C ASP A 348 7.10 7.92 6.83
N GLY A 349 7.40 8.10 8.11
CA GLY A 349 8.69 8.61 8.55
C GLY A 349 9.83 7.68 8.14
N LEU A 350 9.63 6.37 8.26
CA LEU A 350 10.60 5.36 7.85
C LEU A 350 10.78 5.35 6.31
N ALA A 351 9.69 5.31 5.54
CA ALA A 351 9.75 5.38 4.07
C ALA A 351 10.50 6.63 3.59
N SER A 352 10.22 7.77 4.23
CA SER A 352 10.88 9.05 3.92
C SER A 352 12.38 9.06 4.23
N LEU A 353 12.81 8.41 5.33
CA LEU A 353 14.24 8.26 5.68
C LEU A 353 15.01 7.44 4.65
N PHE A 354 14.37 6.47 4.02
CA PHE A 354 15.00 5.59 3.02
C PHE A 354 14.72 5.99 1.57
N GLY A 355 13.98 7.07 1.35
CA GLY A 355 13.64 7.53 -0.01
C GLY A 355 12.64 6.65 -0.73
N GLN A 356 11.86 5.87 0.00
CA GLN A 356 10.89 4.92 -0.52
C GLN A 356 9.47 5.52 -0.57
N PRO A 357 8.55 4.97 -1.38
CA PRO A 357 7.19 5.46 -1.50
C PRO A 357 6.30 5.09 -0.31
N SER A 358 6.57 3.95 0.33
CA SER A 358 5.83 3.42 1.48
C SER A 358 6.70 2.50 2.32
N ALA A 359 6.20 2.15 3.50
CA ALA A 359 6.73 1.10 4.36
C ALA A 359 5.53 0.32 4.94
N GLY A 360 5.61 -1.01 4.93
CA GLY A 360 4.57 -1.88 5.49
C GLY A 360 4.78 -2.14 6.98
N VAL A 361 3.71 -2.46 7.72
CA VAL A 361 3.81 -2.82 9.14
C VAL A 361 2.94 -4.02 9.47
N ASN A 362 3.57 -5.08 9.99
CA ASN A 362 2.88 -6.29 10.44
C ASN A 362 2.97 -6.44 11.97
N LEU A 363 1.91 -6.94 12.61
CA LEU A 363 1.89 -7.26 14.04
C LEU A 363 1.92 -8.77 14.22
N TYR A 364 2.75 -9.25 15.16
CA TYR A 364 2.83 -10.66 15.51
C TYR A 364 2.64 -10.84 17.02
N LEU A 365 1.59 -11.57 17.40
CA LEU A 365 1.41 -12.08 18.76
C LEU A 365 1.68 -13.58 18.79
N THR A 366 2.74 -13.98 19.48
CA THR A 366 3.16 -15.39 19.61
C THR A 366 3.06 -15.85 21.07
N PRO A 367 2.29 -16.90 21.36
CA PRO A 367 2.15 -17.44 22.72
C PRO A 367 3.45 -18.05 23.24
N PRO A 368 3.58 -18.29 24.55
CA PRO A 368 4.79 -18.87 25.12
C PRO A 368 5.09 -20.27 24.56
N ASN A 369 6.38 -20.61 24.46
CA ASN A 369 6.87 -21.91 23.99
C ASN A 369 6.36 -22.28 22.59
N SER A 370 6.25 -21.30 21.69
CA SER A 370 5.74 -21.51 20.34
C SER A 370 6.53 -20.76 19.27
N GLN A 371 6.44 -21.29 18.05
CA GLN A 371 6.96 -20.70 16.83
C GLN A 371 5.80 -20.57 15.84
N GLY A 372 5.63 -19.37 15.28
CA GLY A 372 4.60 -19.09 14.27
C GLY A 372 5.03 -19.58 12.90
N LEU A 373 5.92 -18.81 12.27
CA LEU A 373 6.42 -19.03 10.91
C LEU A 373 7.55 -20.06 10.83
N ALA A 374 7.64 -20.77 9.72
CA ALA A 374 8.80 -21.60 9.39
C ALA A 374 10.05 -20.74 9.10
N CYS A 375 11.20 -21.37 8.90
CA CYS A 375 12.39 -20.63 8.46
C CYS A 375 12.15 -20.08 7.05
N HIS A 376 12.31 -18.77 6.86
CA HIS A 376 12.09 -18.08 5.58
C HIS A 376 13.00 -16.87 5.48
N PHE A 377 13.11 -16.27 4.30
CA PHE A 377 13.66 -14.92 4.13
C PHE A 377 12.61 -14.03 3.50
N ASP A 378 12.71 -12.72 3.76
CA ASP A 378 11.85 -11.71 3.15
C ASP A 378 12.51 -11.11 1.91
N ASP A 379 11.69 -10.64 0.98
CA ASP A 379 12.10 -9.87 -0.19
C ASP A 379 12.30 -8.37 0.11
N HIS A 380 12.11 -7.97 1.36
CA HIS A 380 12.23 -6.60 1.85
C HIS A 380 13.06 -6.55 3.15
N CYS A 381 13.63 -5.38 3.45
CA CYS A 381 14.40 -5.17 4.67
C CYS A 381 13.42 -4.94 5.83
N VAL A 382 13.69 -5.51 7.02
CA VAL A 382 12.78 -5.37 8.17
C VAL A 382 13.44 -4.80 9.42
N LEU A 383 12.67 -4.00 10.16
CA LEU A 383 12.95 -3.58 11.53
C LEU A 383 11.91 -4.23 12.47
N VAL A 384 12.35 -5.24 13.22
CA VAL A 384 11.54 -5.95 14.22
C VAL A 384 11.60 -5.19 15.54
N CYS A 385 10.48 -4.59 15.95
CA CYS A 385 10.34 -3.79 17.16
C CYS A 385 9.63 -4.59 18.26
N GLN A 386 10.37 -5.03 19.27
CA GLN A 386 9.80 -5.82 20.36
C GLN A 386 8.99 -4.92 21.31
N LEU A 387 7.66 -5.09 21.34
CA LEU A 387 6.77 -4.27 22.16
C LEU A 387 6.53 -4.86 23.55
N PHE A 388 6.26 -6.16 23.62
CA PHE A 388 6.00 -6.87 24.88
C PHE A 388 6.68 -8.23 24.91
N GLY A 389 7.15 -8.63 26.09
CA GLY A 389 7.82 -9.91 26.33
C GLY A 389 9.13 -10.08 25.58
N THR A 390 9.49 -11.34 25.32
CA THR A 390 10.78 -11.71 24.72
C THR A 390 10.62 -12.61 23.51
N LYS A 391 11.60 -12.56 22.59
CA LYS A 391 11.66 -13.48 21.45
C LYS A 391 13.09 -13.83 21.08
N GLN A 392 13.34 -15.11 20.82
CA GLN A 392 14.61 -15.59 20.30
C GLN A 392 14.54 -15.63 18.78
N TRP A 393 15.42 -14.88 18.13
CA TRP A 393 15.59 -14.86 16.67
C TRP A 393 16.86 -15.61 16.30
N THR A 394 16.77 -16.47 15.30
CA THR A 394 17.93 -17.12 14.67
C THR A 394 18.01 -16.67 13.23
N ILE A 395 19.12 -16.03 12.86
CA ILE A 395 19.38 -15.53 11.52
C ILE A 395 20.50 -16.34 10.90
N PHE A 396 20.28 -16.84 9.70
CA PHE A 396 21.25 -17.61 8.91
C PHE A 396 21.90 -16.71 7.86
N PRO A 397 23.14 -16.99 7.47
CA PRO A 397 23.72 -16.35 6.29
C PRO A 397 22.90 -16.72 5.04
N PRO A 398 22.70 -15.79 4.10
CA PRO A 398 22.01 -16.08 2.85
C PRO A 398 22.84 -17.04 1.98
N SER A 399 22.17 -17.92 1.22
CA SER A 399 22.82 -18.86 0.31
C SER A 399 23.41 -18.19 -0.95
N ASN A 400 22.89 -17.01 -1.31
CA ASN A 400 23.34 -16.19 -2.42
C ASN A 400 23.49 -14.72 -1.96
N LEU A 401 24.49 -14.02 -2.51
CA LEU A 401 24.69 -12.58 -2.29
C LEU A 401 23.74 -11.70 -3.13
N ARG A 402 22.93 -12.29 -4.01
CA ARG A 402 21.89 -11.59 -4.78
C ARG A 402 20.77 -11.15 -3.86
N LEU A 403 20.56 -9.84 -3.76
CA LEU A 403 19.42 -9.25 -3.06
C LEU A 403 18.12 -9.66 -3.77
N PRO A 404 17.13 -10.21 -3.04
CA PRO A 404 15.80 -10.42 -3.60
C PRO A 404 15.17 -9.11 -4.08
N ARG A 405 14.29 -9.17 -5.08
CA ARG A 405 13.40 -8.07 -5.46
C ARG A 405 12.00 -8.31 -4.92
N LEU A 406 11.30 -7.23 -4.62
CA LEU A 406 9.89 -7.27 -4.27
C LEU A 406 9.11 -7.95 -5.41
N TYR A 407 8.22 -8.89 -5.07
CA TYR A 407 7.40 -9.66 -6.01
C TYR A 407 8.15 -10.67 -6.92
N GLU A 408 9.45 -10.83 -6.76
CA GLU A 408 10.22 -11.86 -7.49
C GLU A 408 9.82 -13.25 -6.97
N THR A 409 9.40 -14.15 -7.86
CA THR A 409 9.01 -15.52 -7.48
C THR A 409 10.21 -16.25 -6.90
N SER A 410 10.08 -16.65 -5.64
CA SER A 410 11.17 -17.32 -4.93
C SER A 410 11.16 -18.82 -5.20
N ASP A 411 11.64 -19.22 -6.38
CA ASP A 411 11.86 -20.64 -6.74
C ASP A 411 12.91 -21.34 -5.83
N SER A 412 13.65 -20.56 -5.04
CA SER A 412 14.82 -20.97 -4.25
C SER A 412 14.54 -21.39 -2.80
N ILE A 413 13.28 -21.38 -2.32
CA ILE A 413 12.97 -21.74 -0.91
C ILE A 413 12.88 -23.27 -0.69
N HIS A 414 12.69 -24.06 -1.76
CA HIS A 414 12.51 -25.51 -1.63
C HIS A 414 13.73 -26.27 -1.08
N ASP A 415 14.93 -25.67 -1.05
CA ASP A 415 16.14 -26.29 -0.54
C ASP A 415 16.39 -26.07 0.97
N LEU A 416 15.61 -25.22 1.65
CA LEU A 416 15.81 -24.93 3.08
C LEU A 416 15.15 -25.95 4.04
N GLU A 417 14.17 -26.74 3.57
CA GLU A 417 13.42 -27.68 4.42
C GLU A 417 14.10 -29.06 4.57
N GLY A 418 15.05 -29.41 3.69
CA GLY A 418 15.65 -30.77 3.63
C GLY A 418 17.07 -30.93 4.19
N GLY A 419 17.80 -29.83 4.40
CA GLY A 419 19.19 -29.86 4.87
C GLY A 419 19.28 -29.68 6.38
N SER A 420 20.03 -30.55 7.07
CA SER A 420 20.49 -30.31 8.44
C SER A 420 21.23 -28.97 8.52
N MET A 421 20.51 -27.89 8.84
CA MET A 421 21.08 -26.56 9.05
C MET A 421 21.87 -26.50 10.35
N ILE A 422 22.99 -27.23 10.40
CA ILE A 422 24.17 -26.84 11.13
C ILE A 422 24.96 -25.99 10.15
N VAL A 423 24.46 -24.79 9.85
CA VAL A 423 25.19 -23.83 9.02
C VAL A 423 26.08 -23.05 9.97
N ASP A 424 27.39 -23.22 9.81
CA ASP A 424 28.40 -22.41 10.50
C ASP A 424 28.10 -20.91 10.28
N GLY A 425 28.18 -20.10 11.34
CA GLY A 425 27.92 -18.66 11.27
C GLY A 425 26.48 -18.16 11.48
N CYS A 426 25.52 -19.00 11.91
CA CYS A 426 24.21 -18.49 12.34
C CYS A 426 24.33 -17.55 13.56
N LYS A 427 23.52 -16.49 13.60
CA LYS A 427 23.49 -15.51 14.70
C LYS A 427 22.18 -15.63 15.46
N GLN A 428 22.27 -15.68 16.79
CA GLN A 428 21.10 -15.67 17.67
C GLN A 428 20.96 -14.32 18.37
N PHE A 429 19.75 -13.78 18.36
CA PHE A 429 19.41 -12.53 19.03
C PHE A 429 18.24 -12.75 19.98
N TRP A 430 18.41 -12.32 21.23
CA TRP A 430 17.33 -12.29 22.22
C TRP A 430 16.79 -10.87 22.32
N LEU A 431 15.59 -10.66 21.79
CA LEU A 431 14.90 -9.38 21.84
C LEU A 431 14.10 -9.29 23.13
N LYS A 432 14.28 -8.19 23.85
CA LYS A 432 13.47 -7.78 25.00
C LYS A 432 12.69 -6.52 24.64
N GLU A 433 11.67 -6.19 25.42
CA GLU A 433 10.86 -4.98 25.22
C GLU A 433 11.74 -3.75 24.97
N GLY A 434 11.56 -3.14 23.79
CA GLY A 434 12.21 -1.91 23.36
C GLY A 434 13.30 -2.14 22.33
N ASP A 435 13.87 -3.33 22.29
CA ASP A 435 14.90 -3.69 21.32
C ASP A 435 14.35 -3.64 19.89
N VAL A 436 15.23 -3.29 18.95
CA VAL A 436 14.96 -3.32 17.52
C VAL A 436 15.99 -4.22 16.85
N LEU A 437 15.54 -5.20 16.07
CA LEU A 437 16.40 -6.03 15.23
C LEU A 437 16.19 -5.66 13.77
N TYR A 438 17.25 -5.20 13.12
CA TYR A 438 17.30 -5.05 11.68
C TYR A 438 17.72 -6.36 11.02
N ILE A 439 16.97 -6.78 10.00
CA ILE A 439 17.29 -7.94 9.15
C ILE A 439 17.24 -7.47 7.69
N PRO A 440 18.36 -7.59 6.93
CA PRO A 440 18.36 -7.29 5.50
C PRO A 440 17.53 -8.30 4.71
N ARG A 441 16.97 -7.87 3.56
CA ARG A 441 16.29 -8.80 2.64
C ARG A 441 17.20 -9.94 2.19
N GLY A 442 16.63 -11.13 2.05
CA GLY A 442 17.35 -12.34 1.66
C GLY A 442 18.00 -13.13 2.80
N PHE A 443 18.03 -12.63 4.03
CA PHE A 443 18.58 -13.36 5.18
C PHE A 443 17.55 -14.35 5.76
N PRO A 444 17.79 -15.69 5.67
CA PRO A 444 16.86 -16.65 6.23
C PRO A 444 16.83 -16.53 7.75
N HIS A 445 15.63 -16.63 8.33
CA HIS A 445 15.44 -16.45 9.75
C HIS A 445 14.22 -17.20 10.28
N LYS A 446 14.25 -17.44 11.60
CA LYS A 446 13.14 -18.00 12.36
C LYS A 446 13.10 -17.38 13.76
N ALA A 447 11.91 -17.32 14.34
CA ALA A 447 11.70 -16.73 15.65
C ALA A 447 10.81 -17.59 16.56
N CYS A 448 11.27 -17.85 17.78
CA CYS A 448 10.54 -18.62 18.79
C CYS A 448 10.34 -17.79 20.07
N THR A 449 9.16 -17.89 20.68
CA THR A 449 8.92 -17.33 22.02
C THR A 449 9.36 -18.36 23.05
N SER A 450 10.59 -18.25 23.54
CA SER A 450 11.17 -19.15 24.56
C SER A 450 11.16 -18.50 25.95
N VAL A 451 11.06 -19.33 26.99
CA VAL A 451 11.22 -18.88 28.39
C VAL A 451 12.71 -18.69 28.67
N ASP A 452 13.09 -17.53 29.20
CA ASP A 452 14.46 -17.30 29.69
C ASP A 452 14.68 -18.23 30.89
N ASN A 453 15.71 -19.08 30.86
CA ASN A 453 15.99 -20.03 31.96
C ASN A 453 16.49 -19.33 33.24
N ASP A 454 16.56 -18.01 33.25
CA ASP A 454 17.07 -17.20 34.35
C ASP A 454 15.98 -16.94 35.43
N GLY A 455 15.58 -18.02 36.10
CA GLY A 455 15.36 -18.12 37.56
C GLY A 455 14.50 -17.12 38.35
N SER A 456 13.84 -16.10 37.77
CA SER A 456 13.02 -15.17 38.54
C SER A 456 11.74 -14.74 37.81
N ASN A 457 10.62 -15.20 38.37
CA ASN A 457 9.22 -15.04 37.96
C ASN A 457 8.72 -16.00 36.87
N GLY A 458 8.20 -17.15 37.32
CA GLY A 458 7.58 -18.21 36.51
C GLY A 458 6.26 -17.84 35.82
N ASN A 459 6.23 -16.78 35.04
CA ASN A 459 5.23 -16.61 33.98
C ASN A 459 5.96 -16.64 32.64
N ALA A 460 5.80 -17.75 31.90
CA ALA A 460 6.21 -17.81 30.51
C ALA A 460 5.49 -16.69 29.74
N GLY A 461 6.21 -15.62 29.40
CA GLY A 461 5.63 -14.45 28.75
C GLY A 461 5.31 -14.71 27.27
N PHE A 462 4.23 -14.12 26.78
CA PHE A 462 3.98 -14.05 25.34
C PHE A 462 4.96 -13.08 24.68
N SER A 463 4.99 -13.05 23.34
CA SER A 463 5.77 -12.08 22.57
C SER A 463 4.86 -11.27 21.65
N LEU A 464 4.92 -9.94 21.75
CA LEU A 464 4.28 -9.02 20.80
C LEU A 464 5.34 -8.14 20.15
N HIS A 465 5.40 -8.13 18.82
CA HIS A 465 6.27 -7.22 18.08
C HIS A 465 5.58 -6.67 16.83
N LEU A 466 6.05 -5.50 16.40
CA LEU A 466 5.78 -4.96 15.08
C LEU A 466 6.98 -5.22 14.18
N THR A 467 6.73 -5.63 12.95
CA THR A 467 7.75 -5.73 11.90
C THR A 467 7.49 -4.63 10.89
N LEU A 468 8.38 -3.64 10.83
CA LEU A 468 8.30 -2.56 9.84
C LEU A 468 9.14 -2.97 8.62
N ALA A 469 8.49 -3.07 7.47
CA ALA A 469 9.06 -3.46 6.20
C ALA A 469 9.44 -2.23 5.38
N ILE A 470 10.71 -2.14 4.97
CA ILE A 470 11.20 -1.17 4.00
C ILE A 470 11.16 -1.85 2.64
N GLU A 471 10.07 -1.61 1.93
CA GLU A 471 9.78 -2.14 0.60
C GLU A 471 10.46 -1.26 -0.44
N VAL A 472 11.28 -1.88 -1.28
CA VAL A 472 11.98 -1.20 -2.37
C VAL A 472 11.27 -1.59 -3.65
N GLU A 473 10.36 -0.73 -4.10
CA GLU A 473 9.65 -0.95 -5.36
C GLU A 473 10.64 -0.83 -6.54
N PRO A 474 10.42 -1.57 -7.65
CA PRO A 474 11.35 -1.61 -8.78
C PRO A 474 11.84 -0.24 -9.31
N PRO A 475 11.00 0.83 -9.40
CA PRO A 475 11.45 2.14 -9.84
C PRO A 475 12.48 2.81 -8.91
N PHE A 476 12.53 2.38 -7.63
CA PHE A 476 13.35 2.98 -6.58
C PHE A 476 14.55 2.11 -6.17
N GLU A 477 14.86 1.08 -6.96
CA GLU A 477 16.20 0.47 -7.03
C GLU A 477 17.14 1.31 -7.89
N TRP A 478 18.45 1.03 -7.82
CA TRP A 478 19.42 1.65 -8.74
C TRP A 478 19.17 1.30 -10.20
N GLU A 479 18.69 0.10 -10.51
CA GLU A 479 18.21 -0.27 -11.86
C GLU A 479 17.10 0.68 -12.33
N GLY A 480 16.09 0.91 -11.49
CA GLY A 480 15.01 1.85 -11.75
C GLY A 480 15.54 3.27 -12.02
N PHE A 481 16.48 3.77 -11.20
CA PHE A 481 17.09 5.08 -11.40
C PHE A 481 17.81 5.20 -12.76
N ILE A 482 18.50 4.15 -13.21
CA ILE A 482 19.13 4.11 -14.54
C ILE A 482 18.07 4.10 -15.66
N HIS A 483 16.95 3.39 -15.49
CA HIS A 483 15.87 3.42 -16.48
C HIS A 483 15.20 4.80 -16.58
N VAL A 484 15.00 5.50 -15.46
CA VAL A 484 14.55 6.90 -15.46
C VAL A 484 15.56 7.78 -16.20
N ALA A 485 16.86 7.54 -15.98
CA ALA A 485 17.93 8.28 -16.64
C ALA A 485 17.92 8.11 -18.16
N LEU A 486 17.80 6.87 -18.63
CA LEU A 486 17.75 6.53 -20.05
C LEU A 486 16.50 7.12 -20.72
N HIS A 487 15.35 6.98 -20.08
CA HIS A 487 14.09 7.54 -20.57
C HIS A 487 14.15 9.07 -20.69
N HIS A 488 14.72 9.76 -19.69
CA HIS A 488 14.87 11.21 -19.74
C HIS A 488 15.86 11.66 -20.83
N TRP A 489 17.00 10.98 -20.96
CA TRP A 489 18.00 11.27 -21.99
C TRP A 489 17.42 11.08 -23.40
N ASP A 490 16.65 10.02 -23.61
CA ASP A 490 15.97 9.74 -24.87
C ASP A 490 14.94 10.85 -25.22
N GLN A 491 14.07 11.23 -24.29
CA GLN A 491 13.11 12.33 -24.50
C GLN A 491 13.78 13.66 -24.85
N LYS A 492 14.90 13.98 -24.20
CA LYS A 492 15.68 15.21 -24.48
C LYS A 492 16.21 15.20 -25.91
N ASN A 493 16.66 14.04 -26.39
CA ASN A 493 17.28 13.88 -27.70
C ASN A 493 16.27 13.68 -28.85
N GLN A 494 15.07 13.16 -28.58
CA GLN A 494 14.01 13.01 -29.58
C GLN A 494 13.32 14.33 -29.96
N SER A 495 13.51 15.41 -29.19
CA SER A 495 12.83 16.69 -29.38
C SER A 495 13.36 17.58 -30.51
N HIS A 496 14.41 17.13 -31.22
CA HIS A 496 14.99 17.84 -32.35
C HIS A 496 15.30 16.86 -33.50
N ASP A 497 14.62 17.05 -34.64
CA ASP A 497 14.86 16.40 -35.93
C ASP A 497 14.57 14.88 -36.03
N THR A 498 13.43 14.51 -36.63
CA THR A 498 13.37 13.57 -37.78
C THR A 498 11.92 13.29 -38.23
N ALA A 499 11.76 13.04 -39.53
CA ALA A 499 10.51 12.54 -40.10
C ALA A 499 10.18 11.16 -39.50
N THR A 500 9.08 11.10 -38.75
CA THR A 500 8.52 9.87 -38.17
C THR A 500 8.38 8.80 -39.26
N GLY A 501 9.04 7.65 -39.09
CA GLY A 501 8.94 6.51 -40.03
C GLY A 501 10.16 6.24 -40.93
N SER A 502 11.30 6.93 -40.74
CA SER A 502 12.55 6.55 -41.42
C SER A 502 13.22 5.31 -40.78
N LEU A 503 14.01 4.55 -41.56
CA LEU A 503 14.77 3.40 -41.03
C LEU A 503 15.78 3.81 -39.94
N SER A 504 16.35 5.01 -40.04
CA SER A 504 17.28 5.55 -39.02
C SER A 504 16.57 5.73 -37.69
N TRP A 505 15.41 6.38 -37.72
CA TRP A 505 14.58 6.59 -36.53
C TRP A 505 14.20 5.27 -35.86
N SER A 506 13.78 4.26 -36.64
CA SER A 506 13.45 2.94 -36.10
C SER A 506 14.66 2.24 -35.44
N LEU A 507 15.87 2.44 -35.98
CA LEU A 507 17.11 1.90 -35.40
C LEU A 507 17.50 2.64 -34.10
N ASP A 508 17.27 3.95 -34.03
CA ASP A 508 17.55 4.75 -32.83
C ASP A 508 16.60 4.34 -31.67
N VAL A 509 15.30 4.22 -31.95
CA VAL A 509 14.31 3.73 -30.97
C VAL A 509 14.61 2.28 -30.57
N ALA A 510 15.04 1.43 -31.51
CA ALA A 510 15.46 0.06 -31.20
C ALA A 510 16.70 0.03 -30.29
N ALA A 511 17.68 0.89 -30.55
CA ALA A 511 18.89 1.00 -29.74
C ALA A 511 18.57 1.35 -28.29
N VAL A 512 17.70 2.35 -28.04
CA VAL A 512 17.29 2.72 -26.68
C VAL A 512 16.58 1.58 -25.96
N ASN A 513 15.64 0.91 -26.63
CA ASN A 513 14.94 -0.26 -26.07
C ASN A 513 15.91 -1.41 -25.74
N LEU A 514 16.92 -1.64 -26.57
CA LEU A 514 17.97 -2.61 -26.28
C LEU A 514 18.84 -2.19 -25.09
N ILE A 515 19.11 -0.90 -24.88
CA ILE A 515 19.84 -0.44 -23.68
C ILE A 515 19.01 -0.70 -22.41
N HIS A 516 17.68 -0.51 -22.44
CA HIS A 516 16.82 -0.92 -21.32
C HIS A 516 16.98 -2.42 -21.02
N VAL A 517 16.95 -3.29 -22.03
CA VAL A 517 17.17 -4.73 -21.82
C VAL A 517 18.59 -5.01 -21.29
N ALA A 518 19.61 -4.33 -21.81
CA ALA A 518 20.98 -4.51 -21.36
C ALA A 518 21.17 -4.14 -19.88
N VAL A 519 20.52 -3.08 -19.41
CA VAL A 519 20.49 -2.67 -17.99
C VAL A 519 19.83 -3.75 -17.13
N LYS A 520 18.71 -4.33 -17.58
CA LYS A 520 18.03 -5.45 -16.89
C LYS A 520 18.93 -6.68 -16.78
N VAL A 521 19.64 -7.03 -17.86
CA VAL A 521 20.61 -8.15 -17.87
C VAL A 521 21.74 -7.89 -16.86
N LEU A 522 22.27 -6.66 -16.79
CA LEU A 522 23.27 -6.29 -15.78
C LEU A 522 22.71 -6.39 -14.36
N GLY A 523 21.49 -5.92 -14.10
CA GLY A 523 20.90 -5.97 -12.77
C GLY A 523 20.48 -7.37 -12.29
N CYS A 524 20.36 -8.33 -13.19
CA CYS A 524 20.27 -9.74 -12.84
C CYS A 524 21.58 -10.31 -12.26
N ASN A 525 22.73 -9.75 -12.67
CA ASN A 525 24.06 -10.28 -12.35
C ASN A 525 24.81 -9.46 -11.29
N ASP A 526 24.56 -8.14 -11.23
CA ASP A 526 25.27 -7.23 -10.33
C ASP A 526 24.35 -6.76 -9.19
N PRO A 527 24.66 -7.09 -7.92
CA PRO A 527 23.82 -6.73 -6.78
C PRO A 527 23.71 -5.22 -6.54
N THR A 528 24.63 -4.41 -7.09
CA THR A 528 24.61 -2.94 -6.95
C THR A 528 23.37 -2.33 -7.60
N PHE A 529 22.94 -2.86 -8.75
CA PHE A 529 21.73 -2.40 -9.45
C PHE A 529 20.46 -2.72 -8.64
N ARG A 530 20.49 -3.78 -7.83
CA ARG A 530 19.37 -4.20 -6.98
C ARG A 530 19.28 -3.44 -5.67
N LYS A 531 20.32 -2.69 -5.28
CA LYS A 531 20.30 -1.94 -4.02
C LYS A 531 19.26 -0.82 -4.08
N ALA A 532 18.71 -0.48 -2.92
CA ALA A 532 17.81 0.66 -2.80
C ALA A 532 18.51 1.95 -3.27
N CYS A 533 17.84 2.68 -4.16
CA CYS A 533 18.25 4.03 -4.52
C CYS A 533 17.75 4.99 -3.44
N MET A 534 18.66 5.74 -2.82
CA MET A 534 18.35 6.65 -1.72
C MET A 534 18.35 8.12 -2.16
N VAL A 535 18.24 8.39 -3.46
CA VAL A 535 18.22 9.76 -4.00
C VAL A 535 17.04 10.58 -3.46
N GLY A 536 15.90 9.93 -3.19
CA GLY A 536 14.72 10.55 -2.60
C GLY A 536 14.65 10.56 -1.07
N ALA A 537 15.74 10.16 -0.39
CA ALA A 537 15.80 10.11 1.07
C ALA A 537 15.93 11.52 1.67
N ILE A 538 15.20 11.78 2.76
CA ILE A 538 15.27 13.06 3.47
C ILE A 538 16.57 13.13 4.27
N SER A 539 17.44 14.08 3.92
CA SER A 539 18.64 14.44 4.68
C SER A 539 18.30 15.53 5.71
N LEU A 540 18.61 15.31 6.98
CA LEU A 540 18.35 16.28 8.04
C LEU A 540 19.50 17.31 8.14
N PRO A 541 19.21 18.62 8.33
CA PRO A 541 20.19 19.70 8.13
C PRO A 541 21.42 19.68 9.04
N LEU A 542 21.41 18.90 10.12
CA LEU A 542 22.27 19.18 11.28
C LEU A 542 23.60 18.42 11.36
N VAL A 543 23.97 17.47 10.49
CA VAL A 543 25.29 16.79 10.64
C VAL A 543 26.06 16.44 9.36
N THR A 544 25.45 16.28 8.18
CA THR A 544 26.20 15.79 6.99
C THR A 544 25.53 16.19 5.67
N GLU A 545 25.26 17.48 5.46
CA GLU A 545 24.80 17.98 4.15
C GLU A 545 25.87 17.70 3.08
N GLY A 546 25.76 16.54 2.42
CA GLY A 546 26.61 16.16 1.30
C GLY A 546 27.02 14.70 1.26
N TRP A 547 27.20 14.01 2.40
CA TRP A 547 27.78 12.64 2.36
C TRP A 547 26.90 11.66 1.57
N LEU A 548 25.60 11.61 1.89
CA LEU A 548 24.67 10.73 1.20
C LEU A 548 24.58 11.09 -0.29
N ASN A 549 24.49 12.38 -0.62
CA ASN A 549 24.43 12.87 -1.98
C ASN A 549 25.70 12.51 -2.80
N ILE A 550 26.89 12.69 -2.22
CA ILE A 550 28.17 12.29 -2.82
C ILE A 550 28.20 10.78 -3.06
N ASN A 551 27.72 9.99 -2.10
CA ASN A 551 27.65 8.53 -2.24
C ASN A 551 26.71 8.13 -3.38
N GLN A 552 25.49 8.69 -3.44
CA GLN A 552 24.55 8.42 -4.54
C GLN A 552 25.16 8.78 -5.91
N ARG A 553 25.80 9.95 -6.05
CA ARG A 553 26.48 10.34 -7.30
C ARG A 553 27.62 9.40 -7.69
N THR A 554 28.35 8.89 -6.70
CA THR A 554 29.45 7.97 -6.91
C THR A 554 28.93 6.63 -7.42
N ILE A 555 27.88 6.09 -6.82
CA ILE A 555 27.23 4.85 -7.28
C ILE A 555 26.71 5.04 -8.71
N PHE A 556 26.02 6.14 -8.99
CA PHE A 556 25.52 6.44 -10.35
C PHE A 556 26.64 6.42 -11.40
N LYS A 557 27.78 7.09 -11.14
CA LYS A 557 28.94 7.07 -12.05
C LYS A 557 29.54 5.68 -12.23
N GLN A 558 29.58 4.87 -11.16
CA GLN A 558 30.06 3.50 -11.22
C GLN A 558 29.14 2.64 -12.09
N LEU A 559 27.82 2.79 -11.95
CA LEU A 559 26.83 2.06 -12.75
C LEU A 559 26.90 2.46 -14.24
N LEU A 560 27.03 3.75 -14.56
CA LEU A 560 27.24 4.19 -15.94
C LEU A 560 28.53 3.62 -16.55
N THR A 561 29.61 3.56 -15.75
CA THR A 561 30.86 2.92 -16.19
C THR A 561 30.62 1.45 -16.52
N LYS A 562 29.94 0.70 -15.64
CA LYS A 562 29.60 -0.71 -15.87
C LYS A 562 28.72 -0.90 -17.10
N ILE A 563 27.71 -0.04 -17.29
CA ILE A 563 26.87 -0.07 -18.50
C ILE A 563 27.75 0.12 -19.73
N SER A 564 28.63 1.12 -19.73
CA SER A 564 29.52 1.38 -20.86
C SER A 564 30.44 0.18 -21.18
N THR A 565 31.03 -0.45 -20.16
CA THR A 565 32.09 -1.46 -20.33
C THR A 565 31.62 -2.90 -20.39
N GLU A 566 30.53 -3.24 -19.70
CA GLU A 566 30.09 -4.63 -19.47
C GLU A 566 28.82 -5.01 -20.26
N SER A 567 28.04 -4.03 -20.74
CA SER A 567 26.87 -4.34 -21.56
C SER A 567 27.25 -4.80 -22.98
N SER A 568 26.67 -5.93 -23.38
CA SER A 568 26.93 -6.64 -24.64
C SER A 568 25.67 -6.67 -25.50
N PHE A 569 25.80 -6.23 -26.77
CA PHE A 569 24.70 -6.30 -27.74
C PHE A 569 24.21 -7.73 -27.92
N LEU A 570 25.14 -8.69 -28.02
CA LEU A 570 24.83 -10.10 -28.25
C LEU A 570 24.01 -10.69 -27.09
N ASP A 571 24.41 -10.43 -25.84
CA ASP A 571 23.73 -10.98 -24.67
C ASP A 571 22.35 -10.33 -24.47
N THR A 572 22.24 -9.05 -24.82
CA THR A 572 20.98 -8.31 -24.84
C THR A 572 19.99 -8.95 -25.82
N VAL A 573 20.41 -9.19 -27.07
CA VAL A 573 19.55 -9.81 -28.09
C VAL A 573 19.14 -11.23 -27.69
N LYS A 574 20.05 -12.03 -27.14
CA LYS A 574 19.73 -13.36 -26.60
C LYS A 574 18.70 -13.28 -25.47
N SER A 575 18.78 -12.27 -24.60
CA SER A 575 17.79 -12.08 -23.55
C SER A 575 16.41 -11.74 -24.10
N VAL A 576 16.34 -10.91 -25.15
CA VAL A 576 15.06 -10.63 -25.86
C VAL A 576 14.51 -11.91 -26.50
N GLU A 577 15.36 -12.67 -27.19
CA GLU A 577 14.98 -13.94 -27.81
C GLU A 577 14.43 -14.93 -26.78
N ALA A 578 15.10 -15.08 -25.63
CA ALA A 578 14.65 -15.95 -24.55
C ALA A 578 13.29 -15.51 -23.97
N ALA A 579 13.04 -14.21 -23.82
CA ALA A 579 11.75 -13.69 -23.38
C ALA A 579 10.63 -14.01 -24.38
N ILE A 580 10.88 -13.79 -25.68
CA ILE A 580 9.93 -14.12 -26.75
C ILE A 580 9.60 -15.62 -26.75
N GLN A 581 10.61 -16.49 -26.60
CA GLN A 581 10.43 -17.95 -26.52
C GLN A 581 9.59 -18.38 -25.32
N LYS A 582 9.64 -17.63 -24.21
CA LYS A 582 8.80 -17.86 -23.03
C LYS A 582 7.43 -17.19 -23.09
N HIS A 583 7.10 -16.49 -24.18
CA HIS A 583 5.92 -15.64 -24.29
C HIS A 583 5.85 -14.55 -23.20
N GLU A 584 7.02 -14.03 -22.80
CA GLU A 584 7.17 -12.94 -21.83
C GLU A 584 7.48 -11.62 -22.56
N ASP A 585 6.88 -10.52 -22.11
CA ASP A 585 7.25 -9.18 -22.55
C ASP A 585 8.46 -8.69 -21.72
N PRO A 586 9.66 -8.49 -22.31
CA PRO A 586 10.84 -8.02 -21.58
C PRO A 586 10.66 -6.65 -20.92
N PHE A 587 9.70 -5.84 -21.40
CA PHE A 587 9.38 -4.50 -20.90
C PHE A 587 8.20 -4.48 -19.91
N GLN A 588 7.60 -5.63 -19.60
CA GLN A 588 6.47 -5.72 -18.65
C GLN A 588 6.80 -5.03 -17.31
N ASP A 589 8.00 -5.28 -16.77
CA ASP A 589 8.46 -4.74 -15.49
C ASP A 589 8.92 -3.27 -15.58
N LEU A 590 8.85 -2.67 -16.77
CA LEU A 590 9.21 -1.27 -17.05
C LEU A 590 8.01 -0.41 -17.43
N LYS A 591 6.79 -0.96 -17.41
CA LYS A 591 5.55 -0.23 -17.73
C LYS A 591 5.38 1.05 -16.90
N TRP A 592 5.90 1.08 -15.68
CA TRP A 592 5.88 2.25 -14.81
C TRP A 592 6.62 3.48 -15.40
N LEU A 593 7.52 3.31 -16.38
CA LEU A 593 8.17 4.42 -17.08
C LEU A 593 7.16 5.33 -17.79
N GLN A 594 6.01 4.80 -18.20
CA GLN A 594 4.94 5.59 -18.82
C GLN A 594 4.45 6.74 -17.93
N HIS A 595 4.63 6.62 -16.61
CA HIS A 595 4.26 7.66 -15.65
C HIS A 595 5.19 8.87 -15.67
N LEU A 596 6.32 8.83 -16.37
CA LEU A 596 7.22 9.97 -16.58
C LEU A 596 6.78 10.86 -17.74
N ASN A 597 5.99 10.34 -18.68
CA ASN A 597 5.48 11.10 -19.83
C ASN A 597 4.61 12.29 -19.39
N LYS A 598 4.58 13.37 -20.19
CA LYS A 598 3.72 14.52 -19.89
C LYS A 598 2.25 14.14 -20.10
N LYS A 599 1.35 14.78 -19.34
CA LYS A 599 -0.10 14.55 -19.46
C LYS A 599 -0.56 14.78 -20.91
N GLY A 600 -1.06 13.74 -21.56
CA GLY A 600 -1.60 13.79 -22.93
C GLY A 600 -0.66 13.28 -24.02
N GLU A 601 0.58 12.90 -23.71
CA GLU A 601 1.45 12.18 -24.63
C GLU A 601 1.05 10.70 -24.64
N ALA A 602 0.72 10.17 -25.83
CA ALA A 602 0.54 8.73 -25.99
C ALA A 602 1.87 8.01 -25.75
N SER A 603 1.82 6.79 -25.18
CA SER A 603 2.98 5.90 -25.06
C SER A 603 3.40 5.40 -26.46
N GLU A 604 3.95 6.28 -27.28
CA GLU A 604 4.39 5.96 -28.65
C GLU A 604 5.85 5.51 -28.72
N GLY A 605 6.57 5.50 -27.58
CA GLY A 605 8.02 5.24 -27.53
C GLY A 605 8.44 3.76 -27.43
N HIS A 606 7.51 2.81 -27.26
CA HIS A 606 7.86 1.38 -27.17
C HIS A 606 7.48 0.66 -28.45
N ILE A 607 8.50 0.25 -29.21
CA ILE A 607 8.32 -0.68 -30.32
C ILE A 607 7.86 -2.01 -29.74
N ARG A 608 6.80 -2.61 -30.30
CA ARG A 608 6.39 -3.97 -29.94
C ARG A 608 7.58 -4.92 -30.02
N VAL A 609 7.73 -5.79 -29.03
CA VAL A 609 8.91 -6.67 -28.88
C VAL A 609 9.16 -7.49 -30.15
N GLU A 610 8.12 -7.93 -30.83
CA GLU A 610 8.20 -8.67 -32.09
C GLU A 610 8.78 -7.81 -33.22
N ASN A 611 8.30 -6.56 -33.35
CA ASN A 611 8.81 -5.61 -34.34
C ASN A 611 10.27 -5.21 -34.05
N LEU A 612 10.65 -5.11 -32.76
CA LEU A 612 12.02 -4.85 -32.33
C LEU A 612 12.93 -6.00 -32.76
N PHE A 613 12.53 -7.24 -32.47
CA PHE A 613 13.31 -8.44 -32.79
C PHE A 613 13.46 -8.65 -34.30
N ASP A 614 12.39 -8.45 -35.07
CA ASP A 614 12.42 -8.55 -36.53
C ASP A 614 13.36 -7.51 -37.15
N LEU A 615 13.31 -6.26 -36.68
CA LEU A 615 14.20 -5.18 -37.14
C LEU A 615 15.67 -5.50 -36.83
N VAL A 616 15.95 -5.95 -35.60
CA VAL A 616 17.31 -6.32 -35.17
C VAL A 616 17.84 -7.50 -35.98
N ASN A 617 17.02 -8.50 -36.30
CA ASN A 617 17.44 -9.63 -37.13
C ASN A 617 17.69 -9.24 -38.59
N GLN A 618 16.86 -8.36 -39.16
CA GLN A 618 17.01 -7.93 -40.57
C GLN A 618 18.17 -6.96 -40.79
N GLN A 619 18.51 -6.13 -39.79
CA GLN A 619 19.53 -5.08 -39.89
C GLN A 619 20.59 -5.18 -38.78
N LYS A 620 21.02 -6.41 -38.44
CA LYS A 620 21.87 -6.70 -37.28
C LYS A 620 23.08 -5.79 -37.12
N ASP A 621 23.91 -5.65 -38.16
CA ASP A 621 25.13 -4.84 -38.09
C ASP A 621 24.82 -3.37 -37.83
N LYS A 622 23.74 -2.84 -38.42
CA LYS A 622 23.32 -1.44 -38.20
C LYS A 622 22.71 -1.24 -36.82
N ALA A 623 21.93 -2.20 -36.34
CA ALA A 623 21.35 -2.18 -35.00
C ALA A 623 22.45 -2.26 -33.93
N GLU A 624 23.51 -3.05 -34.15
CA GLU A 624 24.66 -3.12 -33.27
C GLU A 624 25.43 -1.79 -33.22
N VAL A 625 25.68 -1.18 -34.38
CA VAL A 625 26.31 0.16 -34.45
C VAL A 625 25.46 1.21 -33.73
N ALA A 626 24.15 1.25 -34.00
CA ALA A 626 23.23 2.18 -33.35
C ALA A 626 23.18 1.97 -31.82
N PHE A 627 23.12 0.72 -31.36
CA PHE A 627 23.19 0.37 -29.95
C PHE A 627 24.48 0.86 -29.30
N MET A 628 25.63 0.64 -29.94
CA MET A 628 26.93 1.06 -29.40
C MET A 628 27.07 2.58 -29.35
N ASP A 629 26.61 3.29 -30.38
CA ASP A 629 26.62 4.76 -30.42
C ASP A 629 25.69 5.35 -29.35
N ALA A 630 24.42 4.94 -29.33
CA ALA A 630 23.43 5.41 -28.36
C ALA A 630 23.90 5.12 -26.92
N LYS A 631 24.45 3.93 -26.65
CA LYS A 631 25.02 3.57 -25.36
C LYS A 631 26.16 4.51 -24.95
N SER A 632 27.10 4.75 -25.87
CA SER A 632 28.26 5.60 -25.60
C SER A 632 27.84 7.04 -25.30
N ARG A 633 26.87 7.56 -26.07
CA ARG A 633 26.31 8.89 -25.86
C ARG A 633 25.55 8.99 -24.55
N PHE A 634 24.64 8.05 -24.27
CA PHE A 634 23.91 7.98 -23.01
C PHE A 634 24.86 8.05 -21.79
N CYS A 635 25.90 7.21 -21.77
CA CYS A 635 26.82 7.15 -20.63
C CYS A 635 27.69 8.41 -20.46
N LYS A 636 27.86 9.23 -21.51
CA LYS A 636 28.66 10.47 -21.49
C LYS A 636 27.82 11.71 -21.22
N GLU A 637 26.60 11.74 -21.75
CA GLU A 637 25.74 12.93 -21.81
C GLU A 637 24.76 13.02 -20.61
N VAL A 638 24.44 11.89 -19.96
CA VAL A 638 23.45 11.89 -18.87
C VAL A 638 24.01 12.50 -17.59
N GLU A 639 23.27 13.45 -17.01
CA GLU A 639 23.65 14.15 -15.77
C GLU A 639 22.78 13.71 -14.60
N PHE A 640 23.38 13.51 -13.43
CA PHE A 640 22.68 13.00 -12.24
C PHE A 640 21.54 13.93 -11.79
N GLU A 641 21.75 15.25 -11.87
CA GLU A 641 20.80 16.29 -11.48
C GLU A 641 19.53 16.27 -12.31
N ASP A 642 19.66 16.11 -13.62
CA ASP A 642 18.54 16.00 -14.57
C ASP A 642 17.68 14.76 -14.25
N VAL A 643 18.33 13.64 -13.93
CA VAL A 643 17.64 12.39 -13.55
C VAL A 643 16.95 12.53 -12.21
N GLN A 644 17.63 13.13 -11.22
CA GLN A 644 17.11 13.32 -9.87
C GLN A 644 15.76 14.06 -9.90
N GLN A 645 15.62 15.10 -10.73
CA GLN A 645 14.36 15.85 -10.81
C GLN A 645 13.18 14.97 -11.25
N ASN A 646 13.36 14.18 -12.32
CA ASN A 646 12.32 13.29 -12.84
C ASN A 646 12.01 12.14 -11.88
N TYR A 647 13.04 11.57 -11.27
CA TYR A 647 12.93 10.55 -10.24
C TYR A 647 12.10 11.03 -9.05
N MET A 648 12.33 12.27 -8.58
CA MET A 648 11.57 12.86 -7.48
C MET A 648 10.09 13.08 -7.84
N VAL A 649 9.79 13.47 -9.09
CA VAL A 649 8.40 13.59 -9.57
C VAL A 649 7.70 12.22 -9.55
N LEU A 650 8.39 11.16 -9.99
CA LEU A 650 7.86 9.80 -9.94
C LEU A 650 7.60 9.36 -8.50
N LEU A 651 8.58 9.54 -7.61
CA LEU A 651 8.45 9.21 -6.19
C LEU A 651 7.26 9.94 -5.54
N GLU A 652 7.05 11.21 -5.85
CA GLU A 652 5.93 11.98 -5.31
C GLU A 652 4.57 11.46 -5.82
N LYS A 653 4.49 11.01 -7.08
CA LYS A 653 3.27 10.38 -7.61
C LYS A 653 2.92 9.10 -6.84
N TYR A 654 3.91 8.24 -6.61
CA TYR A 654 3.74 7.02 -5.81
C TYR A 654 3.34 7.36 -4.37
N ARG A 655 4.07 8.26 -3.70
CA ARG A 655 3.77 8.69 -2.32
C ARG A 655 2.36 9.26 -2.21
N LYS A 656 1.93 10.08 -3.18
CA LYS A 656 0.58 10.61 -3.21
C LYS A 656 -0.44 9.48 -3.24
N ALA A 657 -0.34 8.54 -4.18
CA ALA A 657 -1.28 7.42 -4.31
C ALA A 657 -1.33 6.56 -3.04
N ARG A 658 -0.16 6.22 -2.47
CA ARG A 658 -0.05 5.41 -1.24
C ARG A 658 -0.62 6.14 -0.02
N ASN A 659 -0.37 7.44 0.12
CA ASN A 659 -0.94 8.24 1.20
C ASN A 659 -2.46 8.35 1.09
N GLN A 660 -2.97 8.57 -0.12
CA GLN A 660 -4.41 8.61 -0.39
C GLN A 660 -5.08 7.29 -0.02
N TYR A 661 -4.50 6.16 -0.45
CA TYR A 661 -4.95 4.82 -0.09
C TYR A 661 -4.95 4.63 1.43
N LYS A 662 -3.82 4.89 2.08
CA LYS A 662 -3.65 4.74 3.53
C LYS A 662 -4.65 5.58 4.33
N ASN A 663 -4.82 6.86 4.00
CA ASN A 663 -5.74 7.76 4.71
C ASN A 663 -7.21 7.30 4.56
N GLY A 664 -7.56 6.83 3.36
CA GLY A 664 -8.85 6.21 3.10
C GLY A 664 -9.08 4.99 3.97
N MET A 665 -8.11 4.07 4.00
CA MET A 665 -8.17 2.83 4.79
C MET A 665 -8.24 3.10 6.30
N VAL A 666 -7.36 3.93 6.85
CA VAL A 666 -7.34 4.30 8.28
C VAL A 666 -8.72 4.83 8.73
N SER A 667 -9.42 5.53 7.83
CA SER A 667 -10.73 6.09 8.14
C SER A 667 -11.89 5.10 8.13
N LEU A 668 -11.71 3.93 7.53
CA LEU A 668 -12.68 2.82 7.56
C LEU A 668 -12.63 1.99 8.84
N HIS A 669 -11.61 2.16 9.67
CA HIS A 669 -11.51 1.43 10.93
C HIS A 669 -12.25 2.12 12.08
N CYS A 670 -12.95 1.31 12.87
CA CYS A 670 -13.82 1.76 13.95
C CYS A 670 -13.02 1.91 15.27
N ASN A 671 -12.12 2.90 15.33
CA ASN A 671 -11.35 3.18 16.55
C ASN A 671 -12.19 3.84 17.66
#